data_AF-A0A8C2MHK7-F1
#
_entry.id   AF-A0A8C2MHK7-F1
#
_cell.length_a   1.000
_cell.length_b   1.000
_cell.length_c   1.000
_cell.angle_alpha   90.00
_cell.angle_beta   90.00
_cell.angle_gamma   90.00
#
_symmetry.space_group_name_H-M   'P 1'
#
loop_
_entity.id
_entity.type
_entity.pdbx_description
1 polymer ?
#
loop_
_entity_poly.entity_id
_entity_poly.type
_entity_poly.pdbx_seq_one_letter_code
_entity_poly.pdbx_strand_id
1 'polypeptide(L)'
;MDKEDRKTINKGQEDEMEIHGYNLCRWKLALVSIGVICTGGFLLLLLYWMPEWRVKATCVRAAVKDCEVVLLRTTDEFKMWFCAKIRFLHLENQPNFNAKSLVNKVSNGHAVHLTENLTVEDRFEMNKYSQTQSQQIRYFTHHSIKYFWDDTIHNFDFLKGLDEGVSCTSIYEKHSAGLTKGMHAYRKLLYGVNEIAVKVPSVFKLLIKEVLNPFYIFQLFSVILWSIDEYYYYALAIVIMSIVSIISSLYSIRKQYVMLHDMVATHSTVRVSVCRVNEEIEEIFSTDLVPGDVMIIPLNGTVMPCDAVLINGTCIVNESMLTGESVPVTKTNLPNPSVDIKGTGEEYYSPETHKRHTLFCGTTVIQTRFYTGELVKAIVVRTGFSTSKGQLVRSILYPKPTDFKLYRDAYLFLLCLVVVAGIGFIFTIINSILNQKEVQEIIIKSLDIITITVPPALPAAMTAGIVYAQRRLKKVGIFCISPQRINICGQLNLVCFDKTGTLTEDGLDLWGIQRVENTRFLLPEDNVCSEMLVKSQFVACMATCHSLTKIEGILSGDPLDLKMFEAIGWILEEATEEETALHNRIMPTVVRPSKQLLPESTASGNQEMELFELPAIYEIGIVRQFPFSSALQRMSVVARVLGDKKMDAYMKGAPEVIASLCKPETVPVDFEKVLEDYTKQGFRVIALAHRKLESKLTWHKVQHISRDAIENNMDFMGLIIMQNKLKQETPAVLEDLHKANIRTVMVTGDNMLTAVSVARDCGMILPQDKVIIAEALPPKDGKVAKIIWHYADSLTQCNESSAIDSEAIPIKFGHDSLEDFQSTPYHFAMNGKSFSVILEHFQDLVPKLMLHGTVFARMAPDQKTQLIEALQNVDYFVGMCGDGANDCGALKRAHGGISLSELEASVASPFTSKTPSISCVPNLIREGRAALMTSFCVFKFMALYSIIQYFSVTLLYSILSNLGDFQFLFIDLAIILVVVFTMSLNPAWKELVAQRPPSGLISGALLFSVLSQIIISVGFQSLGFFWVKQYKVCDPYSDVCNTTRSACWNSSHLYNGTELDTCEIQNYENTTVFFISSFQYLTVAVAFSKGKPFRQPCYKNYFFVISVIILYVFILFIMLHPVASVDQVLEIVYVPYQWRIHMLIIVLINAFVSITVESFFLDTVLWKVVFNRDKQGEYRFTTTQPPQESVDRWGKCCLSWALSCRKKTPKAKYMYLAQELKDDPEWPPKPQSTTEAKTVVKENGSCQISTIA
;
A
#
# COMPACT_ATOMS: atom_id res chain seq x y z
N MET A 1 27.29 -17.24 27.23
CA MET A 1 28.14 -16.02 27.17
C MET A 1 27.46 -15.02 26.22
N ASP A 2 26.18 -14.67 26.50
CA ASP A 2 25.24 -14.19 25.47
C ASP A 2 24.59 -12.84 25.81
N LYS A 3 25.33 -11.95 26.47
CA LYS A 3 24.93 -10.55 26.70
C LYS A 3 25.96 -9.59 26.09
N GLU A 4 26.19 -9.69 24.79
CA GLU A 4 26.81 -8.61 24.02
C GLU A 4 25.72 -7.83 23.28
N ASP A 5 25.81 -6.50 23.34
CA ASP A 5 24.80 -5.54 22.92
C ASP A 5 24.27 -5.82 21.51
N ARG A 6 22.95 -6.00 21.41
CA ARG A 6 22.27 -6.05 20.12
C ARG A 6 22.39 -4.68 19.48
N LYS A 7 23.21 -4.59 18.43
CA LYS A 7 23.30 -3.39 17.60
C LYS A 7 22.14 -3.39 16.62
N THR A 8 21.43 -2.27 16.54
CA THR A 8 20.40 -2.03 15.53
C THR A 8 20.84 -0.89 14.62
N ILE A 9 20.45 -0.97 13.35
CA ILE A 9 20.60 0.12 12.38
C ILE A 9 19.21 0.71 12.12
N ASN A 10 19.17 2.00 11.79
CA ASN A 10 17.93 2.76 11.53
C ASN A 10 16.93 2.70 12.71
N LYS A 11 17.42 2.86 13.94
CA LYS A 11 16.60 2.77 15.15
C LYS A 11 15.43 3.76 15.11
N GLY A 12 14.21 3.28 15.29
CA GLY A 12 13.00 4.12 15.26
C GLY A 12 12.51 4.53 13.87
N GLN A 13 13.11 4.01 12.80
CA GLN A 13 12.62 4.16 11.42
C GLN A 13 11.89 2.90 10.96
N GLU A 14 11.10 3.00 9.88
CA GLU A 14 10.36 1.86 9.31
C GLU A 14 11.25 0.65 8.92
N ASP A 15 12.53 0.91 8.61
CA ASP A 15 13.52 -0.07 8.15
C ASP A 15 14.50 -0.49 9.27
N GLU A 16 14.04 -0.55 10.52
CA GLU A 16 14.87 -0.98 11.65
C GLU A 16 15.33 -2.45 11.49
N MET A 17 16.63 -2.69 11.64
CA MET A 17 17.23 -4.01 11.47
C MET A 17 18.27 -4.31 12.56
N GLU A 18 18.28 -5.55 13.08
CA GLU A 18 19.36 -6.08 13.92
C GLU A 18 20.56 -6.44 13.03
N ILE A 19 21.77 -6.05 13.44
CA ILE A 19 23.01 -6.29 12.69
C ILE A 19 23.93 -7.29 13.41
N HIS A 20 24.41 -8.29 12.66
CA HIS A 20 25.33 -9.32 13.17
C HIS A 20 26.56 -9.47 12.27
N GLY A 21 27.76 -9.41 12.86
CA GLY A 21 29.04 -9.56 12.16
C GLY A 21 29.51 -11.01 12.07
N TYR A 22 30.07 -11.38 10.92
CA TYR A 22 30.63 -12.71 10.65
C TYR A 22 31.91 -12.63 9.81
N ASN A 23 32.84 -13.55 10.05
CA ASN A 23 34.08 -13.73 9.28
C ASN A 23 34.11 -15.09 8.58
N LEU A 24 34.63 -15.11 7.34
CA LEU A 24 34.75 -16.34 6.57
C LEU A 24 35.74 -17.29 7.25
N CYS A 25 35.30 -18.53 7.50
CA CYS A 25 36.16 -19.56 8.08
C CYS A 25 36.52 -20.57 6.99
N ARG A 26 37.79 -20.61 6.60
CA ARG A 26 38.27 -21.45 5.49
C ARG A 26 38.03 -22.95 5.72
N TRP A 27 38.16 -23.43 6.95
CA TRP A 27 37.87 -24.83 7.30
C TRP A 27 36.38 -25.18 7.15
N LYS A 28 35.51 -24.33 7.68
CA LYS A 28 34.06 -24.46 7.51
C LYS A 28 33.65 -24.42 6.03
N LEU A 29 34.25 -23.51 5.25
CA LEU A 29 34.05 -23.44 3.81
C LEU A 29 34.50 -24.74 3.11
N ALA A 30 35.64 -25.30 3.48
CA ALA A 30 36.11 -26.58 2.95
C ALA A 30 35.15 -27.72 3.30
N LEU A 31 34.65 -27.77 4.53
CA LEU A 31 33.65 -28.76 4.96
C LEU A 31 32.34 -28.64 4.18
N VAL A 32 31.85 -27.41 3.99
CA VAL A 32 30.67 -27.15 3.14
C VAL A 32 30.96 -27.55 1.70
N SER A 33 32.12 -27.23 1.13
CA SER A 33 32.50 -27.63 -0.24
C SER A 33 32.57 -29.15 -0.40
N ILE A 34 33.13 -29.87 0.57
CA ILE A 34 33.11 -31.34 0.60
C ILE A 34 31.67 -31.84 0.66
N GLY A 35 30.83 -31.27 1.55
CA GLY A 35 29.42 -31.60 1.64
C GLY A 35 28.66 -31.32 0.34
N VAL A 36 28.98 -30.24 -0.38
CA VAL A 36 28.41 -29.90 -1.69
C VAL A 36 28.79 -30.95 -2.73
N ILE A 37 30.04 -31.39 -2.77
CA ILE A 37 30.50 -32.45 -3.68
C ILE A 37 29.84 -33.78 -3.34
N CYS A 38 29.83 -34.17 -2.05
CA CYS A 38 29.22 -35.41 -1.58
C CYS A 38 27.71 -35.47 -1.84
N THR A 39 27.03 -34.33 -1.81
CA THR A 39 25.58 -34.22 -2.06
C THR A 39 25.22 -33.90 -3.52
N GLY A 40 26.20 -33.88 -4.43
CA GLY A 40 25.96 -33.54 -5.84
C GLY A 40 25.39 -32.13 -6.06
N GLY A 41 25.63 -31.20 -5.14
CA GLY A 41 25.12 -29.83 -5.21
C GLY A 41 23.88 -29.54 -4.36
N PHE A 42 23.21 -30.54 -3.79
CA PHE A 42 21.98 -30.32 -3.00
C PHE A 42 22.22 -29.44 -1.77
N LEU A 43 23.34 -29.63 -1.06
CA LEU A 43 23.70 -28.79 0.08
C LEU A 43 23.85 -27.31 -0.32
N LEU A 44 24.42 -27.02 -1.49
CA LEU A 44 24.58 -25.65 -1.99
C LEU A 44 23.23 -24.98 -2.19
N LEU A 45 22.25 -25.75 -2.66
CA LEU A 45 20.91 -25.30 -2.96
C LEU A 45 20.09 -25.03 -1.69
N LEU A 46 20.20 -25.90 -0.69
CA LEU A 46 19.62 -25.67 0.63
C LEU A 46 20.18 -24.40 1.30
N LEU A 47 21.50 -24.21 1.22
CA LEU A 47 22.15 -22.99 1.71
C LEU A 47 21.80 -21.74 0.88
N TYR A 48 21.44 -21.90 -0.39
CA TYR A 48 20.92 -20.78 -1.20
C TYR A 48 19.56 -20.29 -0.70
N TRP A 49 18.65 -21.21 -0.38
CA TRP A 49 17.32 -20.87 0.16
C TRP A 49 17.35 -20.35 1.59
N MET A 50 18.30 -20.81 2.40
CA MET A 50 18.45 -20.45 3.81
C MET A 50 19.71 -19.61 4.04
N PRO A 51 19.68 -18.28 3.81
CA PRO A 51 20.85 -17.43 3.92
C PRO A 51 21.45 -17.40 5.33
N GLU A 52 20.63 -17.52 6.38
CA GLU A 52 21.09 -17.64 7.76
C GLU A 52 21.97 -18.90 7.95
N TRP A 53 21.50 -20.04 7.43
CA TRP A 53 22.20 -21.32 7.53
C TRP A 53 23.49 -21.29 6.72
N ARG A 54 23.46 -20.66 5.54
CA ARG A 54 24.66 -20.42 4.73
C ARG A 54 25.73 -19.69 5.52
N VAL A 55 25.40 -18.55 6.13
CA VAL A 55 26.37 -17.76 6.89
C VAL A 55 26.84 -18.53 8.13
N LYS A 56 25.96 -19.21 8.86
CA LYS A 56 26.35 -20.02 10.04
C LYS A 56 27.24 -21.22 9.67
N ALA A 57 27.00 -21.83 8.52
CA ALA A 57 27.74 -22.98 8.00
C ALA A 57 29.10 -22.57 7.45
N THR A 58 29.24 -21.41 6.79
CA THR A 58 30.52 -20.98 6.18
C THR A 58 31.34 -20.02 7.05
N CYS A 59 30.71 -19.33 7.99
CA CYS A 59 31.33 -18.24 8.76
C CYS A 59 31.36 -18.53 10.28
N VAL A 60 32.17 -17.75 10.99
CA VAL A 60 32.19 -17.69 12.47
C VAL A 60 31.77 -16.28 12.88
N ARG A 61 31.06 -16.16 14.00
CA ARG A 61 30.59 -14.87 14.52
C ARG A 61 31.80 -14.00 14.88
N ALA A 62 31.76 -12.74 14.49
CA ALA A 62 32.82 -11.75 14.72
C ALA A 62 32.22 -10.44 15.24
N ALA A 63 33.04 -9.60 15.86
CA ALA A 63 32.63 -8.24 16.20
C ALA A 63 32.23 -7.48 14.93
N VAL A 64 31.17 -6.67 15.00
CA VAL A 64 30.65 -5.90 13.85
C VAL A 64 31.72 -4.94 13.27
N LYS A 65 32.69 -4.53 14.10
CA LYS A 65 33.83 -3.74 13.66
C LYS A 65 34.65 -4.49 12.62
N ASP A 66 35.08 -5.72 12.92
CA ASP A 66 36.07 -6.49 12.15
C ASP A 66 35.46 -7.65 11.35
N CYS A 67 34.20 -7.50 10.94
CA CYS A 67 33.54 -8.50 10.12
C CYS A 67 33.82 -8.31 8.61
N GLU A 68 33.81 -9.40 7.86
CA GLU A 68 33.84 -9.40 6.39
C GLU A 68 32.43 -9.50 5.79
N VAL A 69 31.52 -10.10 6.54
CA VAL A 69 30.13 -10.36 6.16
C VAL A 69 29.21 -9.88 7.27
N VAL A 70 28.14 -9.20 6.87
CA VAL A 70 27.09 -8.73 7.77
C VAL A 70 25.82 -9.50 7.48
N LEU A 71 25.19 -10.01 8.53
CA LEU A 71 23.87 -10.61 8.49
C LEU A 71 22.89 -9.64 9.19
N LEU A 72 21.94 -9.15 8.40
CA LEU A 72 20.89 -8.23 8.83
C LEU A 72 19.61 -9.01 9.09
N ARG A 73 18.89 -8.64 10.13
CA ARG A 73 17.60 -9.22 10.47
C ARG A 73 16.57 -8.11 10.64
N THR A 74 15.42 -8.23 10.00
CA THR A 74 14.31 -7.29 10.24
C THR A 74 13.72 -7.50 11.63
N THR A 75 13.29 -6.40 12.27
CA THR A 75 12.64 -6.42 13.59
C THR A 75 11.13 -6.68 13.51
N ASP A 76 10.57 -6.71 12.30
CA ASP A 76 9.17 -6.99 12.02
C ASP A 76 8.76 -8.44 12.36
N GLU A 77 7.45 -8.73 12.33
CA GLU A 77 6.88 -10.06 12.65
C GLU A 77 7.51 -11.19 11.82
N PHE A 78 8.00 -10.87 10.61
CA PHE A 78 8.57 -11.82 9.65
C PHE A 78 10.00 -12.23 9.97
N LYS A 79 10.79 -11.40 10.67
CA LYS A 79 12.17 -11.70 11.07
C LYS A 79 13.04 -12.21 9.90
N MET A 80 12.95 -11.56 8.75
CA MET A 80 13.68 -11.94 7.53
C MET A 80 15.18 -11.68 7.68
N TRP A 81 15.99 -12.54 7.05
CA TRP A 81 17.45 -12.47 7.08
C TRP A 81 18.04 -12.04 5.74
N PHE A 82 18.91 -11.04 5.75
CA PHE A 82 19.63 -10.54 4.59
C PHE A 82 21.14 -10.61 4.82
N CYS A 83 21.89 -11.02 3.79
CA CYS A 83 23.34 -11.10 3.84
C CYS A 83 23.96 -9.99 2.98
N ALA A 84 24.86 -9.19 3.55
CA ALA A 84 25.62 -8.16 2.85
C ALA A 84 27.13 -8.39 3.04
N LYS A 85 27.92 -8.13 1.99
CA LYS A 85 29.40 -8.23 2.04
C LYS A 85 29.98 -6.84 2.27
N ILE A 86 30.94 -6.73 3.18
CA ILE A 86 31.67 -5.48 3.43
C ILE A 86 32.67 -5.24 2.29
N ARG A 87 32.73 -3.98 1.86
CA ARG A 87 33.64 -3.45 0.86
C ARG A 87 34.51 -2.38 1.50
N PHE A 88 35.68 -2.18 0.91
CA PHE A 88 36.64 -1.18 1.33
C PHE A 88 36.72 -0.10 0.26
N LEU A 89 36.61 1.16 0.68
CA LEU A 89 36.88 2.32 -0.16
C LEU A 89 38.30 2.78 0.14
N HIS A 90 39.15 2.78 -0.88
CA HIS A 90 40.49 3.35 -0.81
C HIS A 90 40.43 4.81 -1.28
N LEU A 91 40.78 5.73 -0.39
CA LEU A 91 41.03 7.11 -0.77
C LEU A 91 42.44 7.16 -1.39
N GLU A 92 42.53 7.21 -2.71
CA GLU A 92 43.82 7.48 -3.36
C GLU A 92 44.22 8.94 -3.12
N ASN A 93 45.44 9.16 -2.64
CA ASN A 93 46.05 10.48 -2.61
C ASN A 93 46.24 10.96 -4.06
N GLN A 94 45.33 11.79 -4.58
CA GLN A 94 45.64 12.52 -5.81
C GLN A 94 46.77 13.54 -5.55
N PRO A 95 47.75 13.68 -6.46
CA PRO A 95 49.01 14.36 -6.20
C PRO A 95 48.96 15.90 -6.25
N ASN A 96 47.79 16.54 -6.09
CA ASN A 96 47.65 18.01 -6.23
C ASN A 96 47.19 18.75 -4.97
N PHE A 97 47.15 18.10 -3.80
CA PHE A 97 46.98 18.81 -2.53
C PHE A 97 48.33 19.28 -1.96
N ASN A 98 48.94 20.28 -2.61
CA ASN A 98 50.07 21.00 -2.02
C ASN A 98 49.56 22.11 -1.09
N ALA A 99 49.28 21.75 0.17
CA ALA A 99 48.94 22.70 1.24
C ALA A 99 50.10 23.65 1.65
N LYS A 100 51.22 23.68 0.91
CA LYS A 100 52.41 24.51 1.20
C LYS A 100 52.53 25.78 0.34
N SER A 101 51.67 26.01 -0.66
CA SER A 101 51.75 27.23 -1.48
C SER A 101 50.93 28.41 -0.94
N LEU A 102 50.15 28.24 0.13
CA LEU A 102 49.30 29.30 0.70
C LEU A 102 49.95 30.08 1.86
N VAL A 103 51.19 29.74 2.26
CA VAL A 103 51.84 30.36 3.44
C VAL A 103 52.92 31.39 3.08
N ASN A 104 53.43 31.45 1.85
CA ASN A 104 54.57 32.32 1.50
C ASN A 104 54.26 33.49 0.54
N LYS A 105 53.07 34.08 0.60
CA LYS A 105 52.79 35.32 -0.16
C LYS A 105 51.83 36.28 0.54
N VAL A 106 52.14 36.67 1.78
CA VAL A 106 51.67 37.95 2.32
C VAL A 106 52.79 38.57 3.17
N SER A 107 53.73 39.23 2.50
CA SER A 107 54.54 40.30 3.08
C SER A 107 54.17 41.59 2.35
N ASN A 108 53.15 42.28 2.85
CA ASN A 108 53.12 43.74 2.98
C ASN A 108 51.79 44.18 3.62
N GLY A 109 51.92 45.18 4.51
CA GLY A 109 50.96 45.55 5.55
C GLY A 109 49.54 45.85 5.08
N HIS A 110 48.57 45.33 5.84
CA HIS A 110 47.75 46.14 6.74
C HIS A 110 47.02 45.20 7.71
N ALA A 111 47.22 45.43 9.01
CA ALA A 111 46.58 44.67 10.07
C ALA A 111 45.14 45.16 10.28
N VAL A 112 44.18 44.23 10.22
CA VAL A 112 42.89 44.38 10.91
C VAL A 112 42.66 43.09 11.70
N HIS A 113 42.55 43.27 13.01
CA HIS A 113 42.23 42.23 13.99
C HIS A 113 40.92 41.53 13.63
N LEU A 114 40.95 40.19 13.50
CA LEU A 114 39.79 39.34 13.73
C LEU A 114 40.22 38.16 14.59
N THR A 115 39.66 38.19 15.79
CA THR A 115 39.84 37.29 16.93
C THR A 115 39.37 35.86 16.64
N GLU A 116 40.10 34.94 17.26
CA GLU A 116 39.83 33.51 17.44
C GLU A 116 38.37 33.24 17.83
N ASN A 117 37.68 32.39 17.07
CA ASN A 117 36.58 31.52 17.52
C ASN A 117 36.22 30.53 16.40
N LEU A 118 36.97 29.42 16.32
CA LEU A 118 36.62 28.26 15.49
C LEU A 118 35.83 27.26 16.33
N THR A 119 34.65 26.83 15.83
CA THR A 119 33.77 25.86 16.48
C THR A 119 34.33 24.43 16.39
N VAL A 120 33.83 23.55 17.28
CA VAL A 120 34.30 22.17 17.46
C VAL A 120 34.08 21.29 16.22
N GLU A 121 33.13 21.64 15.35
CA GLU A 121 32.85 20.92 14.09
C GLU A 121 33.95 21.13 13.04
N ASP A 122 34.52 22.33 12.96
CA ASP A 122 35.67 22.58 12.08
C ASP A 122 36.92 21.86 12.59
N ARG A 123 37.04 21.59 13.91
CA ARG A 123 38.06 20.67 14.42
C ARG A 123 37.79 19.21 14.03
N PHE A 124 36.54 18.81 13.82
CA PHE A 124 36.19 17.44 13.41
C PHE A 124 36.45 17.21 11.91
N GLU A 125 36.19 18.21 11.05
CA GLU A 125 36.55 18.13 9.63
C GLU A 125 38.06 18.36 9.40
N MET A 126 38.71 19.35 10.05
CA MET A 126 40.16 19.60 9.88
C MET A 126 41.08 18.59 10.59
N ASN A 127 40.69 17.98 11.72
CA ASN A 127 41.52 16.92 12.33
C ASN A 127 41.55 15.65 11.48
N LYS A 128 40.58 15.46 10.57
CA LYS A 128 40.64 14.40 9.55
C LYS A 128 41.64 14.72 8.42
N TYR A 129 41.91 16.00 8.17
CA TYR A 129 42.88 16.44 7.14
C TYR A 129 44.35 16.40 7.59
N SER A 130 44.63 16.37 8.89
CA SER A 130 45.99 16.51 9.44
C SER A 130 46.63 15.21 9.94
N GLN A 131 45.95 14.07 9.86
CA GLN A 131 46.51 12.74 10.15
C GLN A 131 46.17 11.73 9.05
N THR A 132 46.73 11.93 7.85
CA THR A 132 46.65 10.97 6.74
C THR A 132 47.59 9.77 6.95
N GLN A 133 47.19 8.85 7.83
CA GLN A 133 47.37 7.43 7.52
C GLN A 133 46.23 7.00 6.60
N SER A 134 46.51 6.11 5.66
CA SER A 134 45.58 5.56 4.67
C SER A 134 44.32 4.94 5.31
N GLN A 135 43.31 5.75 5.61
CA GLN A 135 42.06 5.27 6.18
C GLN A 135 41.24 4.54 5.11
N GLN A 136 41.22 3.21 5.20
CA GLN A 136 40.27 2.38 4.47
C GLN A 136 38.88 2.56 5.09
N ILE A 137 37.94 3.14 4.35
CA ILE A 137 36.57 3.30 4.83
C ILE A 137 35.79 2.01 4.52
N ARG A 138 35.26 1.36 5.56
CA ARG A 138 34.44 0.15 5.45
C ARG A 138 33.00 0.55 5.14
N TYR A 139 32.40 -0.08 4.15
CA TYR A 139 30.99 0.14 3.83
C TYR A 139 30.32 -1.13 3.27
N PHE A 140 29.00 -1.20 3.37
CA PHE A 140 28.19 -2.17 2.63
C PHE A 140 26.99 -1.47 1.98
N THR A 141 26.35 -2.13 1.03
CA THR A 141 25.15 -1.60 0.36
C THR A 141 23.98 -2.53 0.64
N HIS A 142 22.88 -1.98 1.14
CA HIS A 142 21.64 -2.70 1.41
C HIS A 142 20.44 -1.88 0.92
N HIS A 143 19.51 -2.52 0.18
CA HIS A 143 18.34 -1.87 -0.42
C HIS A 143 18.67 -0.53 -1.15
N SER A 144 19.76 -0.52 -1.92
CA SER A 144 20.24 0.66 -2.68
C SER A 144 20.81 1.83 -1.84
N ILE A 145 20.99 1.68 -0.52
CA ILE A 145 21.68 2.67 0.35
C ILE A 145 23.06 2.13 0.75
N LYS A 146 24.05 3.02 0.87
CA LYS A 146 25.38 2.70 1.39
C LYS A 146 25.46 3.02 2.90
N TYR A 147 25.89 2.05 3.68
CA TYR A 147 26.16 2.18 5.11
C TYR A 147 27.66 2.14 5.34
N PHE A 148 28.19 3.12 6.05
CA PHE A 148 29.60 3.31 6.37
C PHE A 148 29.85 3.03 7.85
N TRP A 149 31.04 2.54 8.16
CA TRP A 149 31.44 2.34 9.55
C TRP A 149 31.74 3.69 10.23
N ASP A 150 31.05 3.97 11.33
CA ASP A 150 31.33 5.12 12.20
C ASP A 150 32.07 4.66 13.46
N ASP A 151 33.28 5.17 13.65
CA ASP A 151 34.11 4.88 14.82
C ASP A 151 33.56 5.52 16.12
N THR A 152 32.73 6.56 16.04
CA THR A 152 32.15 7.24 17.20
C THR A 152 30.94 6.48 17.76
N ILE A 153 30.05 6.02 16.88
CA ILE A 153 28.85 5.25 17.23
C ILE A 153 29.20 3.75 17.40
N HIS A 154 30.40 3.34 16.95
CA HIS A 154 30.82 1.94 16.85
C HIS A 154 29.78 1.08 16.11
N ASN A 155 29.14 1.64 15.08
CA ASN A 155 28.11 0.97 14.30
C ASN A 155 28.16 1.42 12.85
N PHE A 156 27.43 0.72 11.98
CA PHE A 156 27.23 1.18 10.61
C PHE A 156 26.10 2.20 10.56
N ASP A 157 26.37 3.35 9.95
CA ASP A 157 25.38 4.39 9.67
C ASP A 157 25.48 4.83 8.21
N PHE A 158 24.40 5.33 7.62
CA PHE A 158 24.43 5.84 6.26
C PHE A 158 24.86 7.31 6.24
N LEU A 159 25.44 7.75 5.11
CA LEU A 159 25.81 9.17 4.96
C LEU A 159 24.55 10.03 4.84
N LYS A 160 24.35 10.87 5.85
CA LYS A 160 23.33 11.94 5.85
C LYS A 160 23.80 13.09 4.97
N GLY A 161 22.87 13.75 4.27
CA GLY A 161 23.17 14.92 3.44
C GLY A 161 23.26 16.19 4.29
N LEU A 162 22.92 17.34 3.70
CA LEU A 162 22.83 18.62 4.43
C LEU A 162 21.49 18.79 5.17
N ASP A 163 20.75 17.71 5.37
CA ASP A 163 19.38 17.66 5.88
C ASP A 163 19.25 17.42 7.39
N GLU A 164 20.31 16.97 8.06
CA GLU A 164 20.31 16.71 9.50
C GLU A 164 21.53 17.35 10.18
N GLY A 165 21.29 18.15 11.23
CA GLY A 165 22.34 18.73 12.07
C GLY A 165 23.04 19.97 11.51
N VAL A 166 22.57 20.53 10.39
CA VAL A 166 23.15 21.74 9.75
C VAL A 166 22.28 22.96 10.06
N SER A 167 22.89 24.03 10.59
CA SER A 167 22.17 25.28 10.87
C SER A 167 21.91 26.09 9.61
N CYS A 168 20.79 26.83 9.55
CA CYS A 168 20.48 27.70 8.40
C CYS A 168 21.58 28.74 8.15
N THR A 169 22.26 29.23 9.19
CA THR A 169 23.41 30.13 9.07
C THR A 169 24.59 29.48 8.36
N SER A 170 24.91 28.22 8.69
CA SER A 170 26.01 27.50 8.06
C SER A 170 25.77 27.24 6.56
N ILE A 171 24.51 27.07 6.12
CA ILE A 171 24.16 26.96 4.70
C ILE A 171 24.54 28.25 3.95
N TYR A 172 24.24 29.41 4.53
CA TYR A 172 24.58 30.72 3.95
C TYR A 172 26.08 31.02 4.02
N GLU A 173 26.74 30.76 5.15
CA GLU A 173 28.15 31.14 5.35
C GLU A 173 29.14 30.17 4.70
N LYS A 174 28.89 28.85 4.80
CA LYS A 174 29.84 27.81 4.36
C LYS A 174 29.53 27.24 2.98
N HIS A 175 28.27 27.28 2.51
CA HIS A 175 27.85 26.56 1.30
C HIS A 175 27.36 27.45 0.15
N SER A 176 27.10 28.74 0.37
CA SER A 176 26.58 29.66 -0.66
C SER A 176 27.55 29.92 -1.82
N ALA A 177 28.85 29.83 -1.59
CA ALA A 177 29.89 30.06 -2.59
C ALA A 177 30.09 28.86 -3.55
N GLY A 178 29.48 27.70 -3.28
CA GLY A 178 29.67 26.47 -4.07
C GLY A 178 30.88 25.64 -3.65
N LEU A 179 31.07 24.48 -4.29
CA LEU A 179 32.13 23.52 -3.96
C LEU A 179 33.38 23.72 -4.83
N THR A 180 34.56 23.49 -4.25
CA THR A 180 35.81 23.36 -5.02
C THR A 180 35.85 22.01 -5.75
N LYS A 181 36.59 21.94 -6.88
CA LYS A 181 36.70 20.69 -7.68
C LYS A 181 37.24 19.51 -6.86
N GLY A 182 38.16 19.75 -5.92
CA GLY A 182 38.68 18.72 -5.02
C GLY A 182 37.63 18.20 -4.04
N MET A 183 36.85 19.10 -3.42
CA MET A 183 35.78 18.71 -2.49
C MET A 183 34.62 18.01 -3.22
N HIS A 184 34.29 18.47 -4.44
CA HIS A 184 33.32 17.83 -5.32
C HIS A 184 33.72 16.37 -5.61
N ALA A 185 34.97 16.13 -6.04
CA ALA A 185 35.47 14.79 -6.32
C ALA A 185 35.43 13.88 -5.08
N TYR A 186 35.78 14.42 -3.90
CA TYR A 186 35.70 13.70 -2.63
C TYR A 186 34.27 13.31 -2.26
N ARG A 187 33.32 14.26 -2.32
CA ARG A 187 31.89 13.98 -2.04
C ARG A 187 31.29 13.02 -3.07
N LYS A 188 31.69 13.11 -4.33
CA LYS A 188 31.25 12.20 -5.40
C LYS A 188 31.67 10.75 -5.12
N LEU A 189 32.86 10.55 -4.54
CA LEU A 189 33.33 9.21 -4.15
C LEU A 189 32.49 8.63 -3.00
N LEU A 190 32.12 9.45 -2.02
CA LEU A 190 31.35 9.05 -0.84
C LEU A 190 29.87 8.81 -1.17
N TYR A 191 29.15 9.85 -1.60
CA TYR A 191 27.71 9.78 -1.91
C TYR A 191 27.45 8.92 -3.15
N GLY A 192 28.35 8.93 -4.13
CA GLY A 192 28.15 8.29 -5.43
C GLY A 192 27.44 9.21 -6.42
N VAL A 193 26.99 8.63 -7.53
CA VAL A 193 26.27 9.34 -8.59
C VAL A 193 24.83 9.63 -8.19
N ASN A 194 24.31 10.79 -8.58
CA ASN A 194 22.92 11.19 -8.41
C ASN A 194 22.04 10.52 -9.47
N GLU A 195 21.75 9.23 -9.29
CA GLU A 195 20.90 8.46 -10.20
C GLU A 195 20.01 7.48 -9.42
N ILE A 196 18.71 7.48 -9.72
CA ILE A 196 17.75 6.48 -9.21
C ILE A 196 17.70 5.33 -10.23
N ALA A 197 18.77 4.54 -10.29
CA ALA A 197 18.89 3.48 -11.29
C ALA A 197 18.16 2.19 -10.85
N VAL A 198 17.03 1.88 -11.48
CA VAL A 198 16.35 0.58 -11.33
C VAL A 198 17.05 -0.44 -12.23
N LYS A 199 17.99 -1.21 -11.69
CA LYS A 199 18.72 -2.20 -12.50
C LYS A 199 17.79 -3.33 -12.95
N VAL A 200 17.44 -3.34 -14.24
CA VAL A 200 16.71 -4.46 -14.85
C VAL A 200 17.61 -5.70 -14.82
N PRO A 201 17.25 -6.75 -14.07
CA PRO A 201 18.07 -7.97 -14.04
C PRO A 201 18.13 -8.62 -15.42
N SER A 202 19.27 -9.24 -15.74
CA SER A 202 19.42 -9.99 -16.99
C SER A 202 18.44 -11.16 -17.03
N VAL A 203 17.99 -11.53 -18.24
CA VAL A 203 17.09 -12.67 -18.45
C VAL A 203 17.68 -13.94 -17.82
N PHE A 204 19.00 -14.12 -17.93
CA PHE A 204 19.71 -15.25 -17.32
C PHE A 204 19.65 -15.26 -15.79
N LYS A 205 19.83 -14.10 -15.13
CA LYS A 205 19.71 -13.99 -13.68
C LYS A 205 18.28 -14.28 -13.21
N LEU A 206 17.28 -13.78 -13.93
CA LEU A 206 15.87 -14.07 -13.66
C LEU A 206 15.57 -15.56 -13.86
N LEU A 207 16.09 -16.17 -14.93
CA LEU A 207 15.94 -17.60 -15.23
C LEU A 207 16.50 -18.46 -14.10
N ILE A 208 17.73 -18.20 -13.64
CA ILE A 208 18.30 -18.96 -12.50
C ILE A 208 17.42 -18.83 -11.26
N LYS A 209 16.96 -17.61 -10.95
CA LYS A 209 16.12 -17.38 -9.77
C LYS A 209 14.79 -18.15 -9.87
N GLU A 210 14.21 -18.20 -11.07
CA GLU A 210 12.96 -18.92 -11.33
C GLU A 210 13.16 -20.44 -11.29
N VAL A 211 14.19 -20.97 -11.95
CA VAL A 211 14.48 -22.42 -12.01
C VAL A 211 14.87 -22.99 -10.65
N LEU A 212 15.53 -22.19 -9.79
CA LEU A 212 15.88 -22.59 -8.42
C LEU A 212 14.69 -22.56 -7.45
N ASN A 213 13.47 -22.33 -7.93
CA ASN A 213 12.27 -22.50 -7.10
C ASN A 213 12.11 -23.99 -6.71
N PRO A 214 11.80 -24.32 -5.44
CA PRO A 214 11.65 -25.70 -4.98
C PRO A 214 10.76 -26.58 -5.87
N PHE A 215 9.69 -26.02 -6.45
CA PHE A 215 8.78 -26.76 -7.31
C PHE A 215 9.43 -27.24 -8.62
N TYR A 216 10.20 -26.39 -9.31
CA TYR A 216 10.85 -26.79 -10.55
C TYR A 216 12.01 -27.77 -10.32
N ILE A 217 12.66 -27.69 -9.16
CA ILE A 217 13.70 -28.66 -8.78
C ILE A 217 13.08 -30.02 -8.48
N PHE A 218 11.98 -30.04 -7.72
CA PHE A 218 11.23 -31.27 -7.48
C PHE A 218 10.77 -31.88 -8.81
N GLN A 219 10.29 -31.04 -9.73
CA GLN A 219 9.89 -31.49 -11.06
C GLN A 219 11.05 -32.06 -11.89
N LEU A 220 12.24 -31.45 -11.83
CA LEU A 220 13.43 -31.99 -12.49
C LEU A 220 13.81 -33.36 -11.90
N PHE A 221 13.73 -33.52 -10.59
CA PHE A 221 13.92 -34.81 -9.92
C PHE A 221 12.90 -35.85 -10.42
N SER A 222 11.61 -35.49 -10.52
CA SER A 222 10.59 -36.38 -11.06
C SER A 222 10.85 -36.78 -12.51
N VAL A 223 11.26 -35.84 -13.37
CA VAL A 223 11.59 -36.12 -14.79
C VAL A 223 12.74 -37.12 -14.91
N ILE A 224 13.77 -36.98 -14.06
CA ILE A 224 14.90 -37.93 -14.04
C ILE A 224 14.41 -39.33 -13.63
N LEU A 225 13.58 -39.40 -12.59
CA LEU A 225 13.03 -40.67 -12.11
C LEU A 225 12.16 -41.34 -13.18
N TRP A 226 11.24 -40.60 -13.80
CA TRP A 226 10.38 -41.10 -14.87
C TRP A 226 11.17 -41.53 -16.11
N SER A 227 12.28 -40.87 -16.42
CA SER A 227 13.14 -41.30 -17.53
C SER A 227 13.88 -42.62 -17.22
N ILE A 228 14.12 -42.91 -15.94
CA ILE A 228 14.73 -44.18 -15.51
C ILE A 228 13.69 -45.32 -15.52
N ASP A 229 12.43 -45.01 -15.22
CA ASP A 229 11.28 -45.94 -15.29
C ASP A 229 10.67 -46.04 -16.70
N GLU A 230 11.42 -45.64 -17.73
CA GLU A 230 11.06 -45.70 -19.16
C GLU A 230 9.84 -44.85 -19.60
N TYR A 231 9.36 -43.93 -18.77
CA TYR A 231 8.26 -42.99 -19.07
C TYR A 231 8.71 -41.76 -19.88
N TYR A 232 9.35 -42.01 -21.02
CA TYR A 232 9.98 -40.96 -21.82
C TYR A 232 8.99 -39.95 -22.41
N TYR A 233 7.82 -40.39 -22.87
CA TYR A 233 6.85 -39.49 -23.51
C TYR A 233 6.21 -38.54 -22.51
N TYR A 234 5.84 -39.07 -21.34
CA TYR A 234 5.29 -38.29 -20.26
C TYR A 234 6.32 -37.28 -19.72
N ALA A 235 7.54 -37.74 -19.43
CA ALA A 235 8.63 -36.89 -18.97
C ALA A 235 8.91 -35.74 -19.95
N LEU A 236 8.94 -36.01 -21.27
CA LEU A 236 9.13 -35.00 -22.31
C LEU A 236 8.00 -33.95 -22.33
N ALA A 237 6.75 -34.38 -22.24
CA ALA A 237 5.60 -33.47 -22.23
C ALA A 237 5.65 -32.49 -21.04
N ILE A 238 6.00 -33.00 -19.86
CA ILE A 238 6.13 -32.20 -18.64
C ILE A 238 7.27 -31.19 -18.75
N VAL A 239 8.41 -31.57 -19.35
CA VAL A 239 9.52 -30.65 -19.64
C VAL A 239 9.08 -29.51 -20.56
N ILE A 240 8.38 -29.81 -21.65
CA ILE A 240 7.86 -28.80 -22.58
C ILE A 240 6.93 -27.81 -21.86
N MET A 241 6.00 -28.32 -21.04
CA MET A 241 5.07 -27.50 -20.26
C MET A 241 5.81 -26.56 -19.30
N SER A 242 6.85 -27.04 -18.63
CA SER A 242 7.65 -26.20 -17.73
C SER A 242 8.47 -25.16 -18.45
N ILE A 243 9.03 -25.48 -19.61
CA ILE A 243 9.73 -24.50 -20.44
C ILE A 243 8.78 -23.36 -20.84
N VAL A 244 7.57 -23.67 -21.30
CA VAL A 244 6.56 -22.66 -21.66
C VAL A 244 6.16 -21.82 -20.44
N SER A 245 5.94 -22.45 -19.28
CA SER A 245 5.62 -21.76 -18.03
C SER A 245 6.73 -20.79 -17.60
N ILE A 246 7.98 -21.26 -17.59
CA ILE A 246 9.16 -20.47 -17.22
C ILE A 246 9.33 -19.28 -18.18
N ILE A 247 9.23 -19.49 -19.50
CA ILE A 247 9.34 -18.42 -20.50
C ILE A 247 8.24 -17.36 -20.27
N SER A 248 7.00 -17.79 -20.04
CA SER A 248 5.87 -16.87 -19.80
C SER A 248 6.03 -16.06 -18.50
N SER A 249 6.46 -16.73 -17.42
CA SER A 249 6.79 -16.10 -16.13
C SER A 249 7.90 -15.07 -16.29
N LEU A 250 9.00 -15.44 -16.95
CA LEU A 250 10.14 -14.56 -17.20
C LEU A 250 9.78 -13.35 -18.05
N TYR A 251 8.97 -13.54 -19.10
CA TYR A 251 8.49 -12.43 -19.92
C TYR A 251 7.66 -11.45 -19.09
N SER A 252 6.75 -11.96 -18.26
CA SER A 252 5.90 -11.15 -17.40
C SER A 252 6.70 -10.37 -16.35
N ILE A 253 7.63 -11.04 -15.65
CA ILE A 253 8.52 -10.42 -14.66
C ILE A 253 9.41 -9.36 -15.32
N ARG A 254 10.04 -9.67 -16.46
CA ARG A 254 10.89 -8.71 -17.17
C ARG A 254 10.08 -7.49 -17.62
N LYS A 255 8.89 -7.69 -18.16
CA LYS A 255 8.00 -6.59 -18.58
C LYS A 255 7.65 -5.66 -17.42
N GLN A 256 7.42 -6.20 -16.23
CA GLN A 256 7.20 -5.40 -15.01
C GLN A 256 8.44 -4.57 -14.63
N TYR A 257 9.64 -5.17 -14.65
CA TYR A 257 10.89 -4.43 -14.37
C TYR A 257 11.19 -3.34 -15.41
N VAL A 258 10.92 -3.59 -16.69
CA VAL A 258 11.10 -2.60 -17.76
C VAL A 258 10.12 -1.44 -17.58
N MET A 259 8.84 -1.74 -17.33
CA MET A 259 7.85 -0.67 -17.07
C MET A 259 8.23 0.22 -15.89
N LEU A 260 8.75 -0.38 -14.80
CA LEU A 260 9.22 0.37 -13.64
C LEU A 260 10.50 1.16 -13.93
N HIS A 261 11.44 0.59 -14.70
CA HIS A 261 12.64 1.29 -15.13
C HIS A 261 12.31 2.50 -15.99
N ASP A 262 11.44 2.34 -16.99
CA ASP A 262 11.09 3.40 -17.93
C ASP A 262 10.35 4.55 -17.22
N MET A 263 9.51 4.24 -16.23
CA MET A 263 8.84 5.23 -15.36
C MET A 263 9.84 6.08 -14.56
N VAL A 264 10.98 5.52 -14.16
CA VAL A 264 12.01 6.23 -13.36
C VAL A 264 13.05 6.93 -14.25
N ALA A 265 13.40 6.33 -15.39
CA ALA A 265 14.46 6.79 -16.28
C ALA A 265 14.09 8.04 -17.12
N THR A 266 12.80 8.28 -17.39
CA THR A 266 12.33 9.46 -18.13
C THR A 266 12.67 10.80 -17.45
N HIS A 267 13.11 10.79 -16.19
CA HIS A 267 13.41 12.00 -15.41
C HIS A 267 14.86 12.08 -14.86
N SER A 268 15.78 11.19 -15.26
CA SER A 268 17.07 11.01 -14.55
C SER A 268 18.28 11.77 -15.13
N THR A 269 18.25 12.22 -16.39
CA THR A 269 19.42 12.86 -17.03
C THR A 269 19.09 14.23 -17.61
N VAL A 270 19.48 15.28 -16.90
CA VAL A 270 19.30 16.69 -17.29
C VAL A 270 20.65 17.40 -17.18
N ARG A 271 20.94 18.37 -18.05
CA ARG A 271 22.13 19.23 -17.89
C ARG A 271 21.81 20.36 -16.91
N VAL A 272 22.70 20.59 -15.96
CA VAL A 272 22.51 21.55 -14.87
C VAL A 272 23.71 22.48 -14.79
N SER A 273 23.47 23.77 -14.66
CA SER A 273 24.50 24.78 -14.45
C SER A 273 24.81 24.88 -12.95
N VAL A 274 26.08 24.73 -12.57
CA VAL A 274 26.55 24.76 -11.18
C VAL A 274 27.56 25.90 -10.99
N CYS A 275 27.41 26.64 -9.89
CA CYS A 275 28.32 27.70 -9.47
C CYS A 275 29.45 27.12 -8.61
N ARG A 276 30.69 27.41 -8.97
CA ARG A 276 31.89 27.06 -8.19
C ARG A 276 32.34 28.24 -7.32
N VAL A 277 33.28 28.00 -6.39
CA VAL A 277 33.84 29.01 -5.46
C VAL A 277 34.39 30.25 -6.17
N ASN A 278 34.87 30.10 -7.40
CA ASN A 278 35.41 31.21 -8.20
C ASN A 278 34.32 32.03 -8.93
N GLU A 279 33.04 31.83 -8.62
CA GLU A 279 31.88 32.34 -9.36
C GLU A 279 31.78 31.89 -10.83
N GLU A 280 32.63 30.94 -11.23
CA GLU A 280 32.54 30.30 -12.54
C GLU A 280 31.31 29.37 -12.62
N ILE A 281 30.54 29.53 -13.70
CA ILE A 281 29.38 28.68 -14.01
C ILE A 281 29.84 27.54 -14.90
N GLU A 282 29.67 26.31 -14.44
CA GLU A 282 30.03 25.09 -15.16
C GLU A 282 28.76 24.28 -15.46
N GLU A 283 28.56 23.86 -16.71
CA GLU A 283 27.49 22.90 -17.04
C GLU A 283 27.95 21.48 -16.79
N ILE A 284 27.29 20.80 -15.85
CA ILE A 284 27.51 19.38 -15.54
C ILE A 284 26.24 18.56 -15.79
N PHE A 285 26.38 17.24 -15.81
CA PHE A 285 25.22 16.34 -15.84
C PHE A 285 24.60 16.21 -14.45
N SER A 286 23.28 16.05 -14.39
CA SER A 286 22.54 15.81 -13.15
C SER A 286 23.09 14.64 -12.33
N THR A 287 23.68 13.64 -12.98
CA THR A 287 24.31 12.45 -12.36
C THR A 287 25.54 12.78 -11.52
N ASP A 288 26.18 13.92 -11.79
CA ASP A 288 27.43 14.34 -11.14
C ASP A 288 27.20 15.31 -9.97
N LEU A 289 25.94 15.66 -9.69
CA LEU A 289 25.57 16.49 -8.55
C LEU A 289 25.84 15.77 -7.23
N VAL A 290 26.40 16.49 -6.28
CA VAL A 290 26.63 16.02 -4.90
C VAL A 290 26.03 17.00 -3.89
N PRO A 291 25.68 16.55 -2.67
CA PRO A 291 25.26 17.46 -1.61
C PRO A 291 26.27 18.61 -1.40
N GLY A 292 25.78 19.85 -1.37
CA GLY A 292 26.55 21.09 -1.27
C GLY A 292 26.89 21.79 -2.58
N ASP A 293 26.67 21.18 -3.75
CA ASP A 293 26.76 21.92 -5.02
C ASP A 293 25.70 23.04 -5.07
N VAL A 294 26.05 24.19 -5.66
CA VAL A 294 25.13 25.31 -5.86
C VAL A 294 24.66 25.29 -7.31
N MET A 295 23.41 24.89 -7.56
CA MET A 295 22.81 24.87 -8.88
C MET A 295 22.11 26.19 -9.21
N ILE A 296 22.16 26.59 -10.48
CA ILE A 296 21.44 27.75 -11.02
C ILE A 296 20.18 27.23 -11.73
N ILE A 297 19.03 27.77 -11.34
CA ILE A 297 17.74 27.38 -11.93
C ILE A 297 17.46 28.26 -13.15
N PRO A 298 17.23 27.68 -14.34
CA PRO A 298 16.99 28.45 -15.56
C PRO A 298 15.64 29.19 -15.52
N LEU A 299 15.55 30.23 -16.34
CA LEU A 299 14.34 31.05 -16.54
C LEU A 299 13.14 30.25 -17.04
N ASN A 300 13.35 29.43 -18.07
CA ASN A 300 12.31 28.65 -18.76
C ASN A 300 11.90 27.38 -18.00
N GLY A 301 12.23 27.30 -16.71
CA GLY A 301 11.95 26.13 -15.89
C GLY A 301 12.86 24.93 -16.15
N THR A 302 12.86 23.97 -15.23
CA THR A 302 13.60 22.71 -15.33
C THR A 302 12.97 21.65 -14.43
N VAL A 303 13.13 20.38 -14.79
CA VAL A 303 12.79 19.28 -13.88
C VAL A 303 13.90 19.15 -12.84
N MET A 304 13.55 19.22 -11.57
CA MET A 304 14.51 19.14 -10.47
C MET A 304 15.12 17.73 -10.39
N PRO A 305 16.45 17.59 -10.53
CA PRO A 305 17.11 16.27 -10.52
C PRO A 305 17.48 15.77 -9.12
N CYS A 306 17.34 16.60 -8.09
CA CYS A 306 17.73 16.33 -6.71
C CYS A 306 16.88 17.16 -5.74
N ASP A 307 16.96 16.89 -4.45
CA ASP A 307 16.36 17.78 -3.45
C ASP A 307 17.35 18.91 -3.16
N ALA A 308 16.92 20.15 -3.30
CA ALA A 308 17.75 21.34 -3.17
C ALA A 308 17.05 22.46 -2.37
N VAL A 309 17.78 23.24 -1.60
CA VAL A 309 17.28 24.39 -0.84
C VAL A 309 17.56 25.70 -1.59
N LEU A 310 16.54 26.53 -1.74
CA LEU A 310 16.60 27.80 -2.44
C LEU A 310 17.26 28.87 -1.55
N ILE A 311 18.33 29.50 -2.05
CA ILE A 311 19.12 30.49 -1.31
C ILE A 311 18.83 31.90 -1.79
N ASN A 312 18.61 32.04 -3.11
CA ASN A 312 18.31 33.30 -3.77
C ASN A 312 17.24 33.12 -4.86
N GLY A 313 16.39 34.12 -5.02
CA GLY A 313 15.27 34.13 -5.96
C GLY A 313 14.01 33.43 -5.43
N THR A 314 12.99 33.38 -6.29
CA THR A 314 11.75 32.63 -6.05
C THR A 314 11.45 31.74 -7.25
N CYS A 315 10.83 30.58 -7.01
CA CYS A 315 10.49 29.61 -8.04
C CYS A 315 9.01 29.25 -7.96
N ILE A 316 8.34 29.15 -9.10
CA ILE A 316 7.02 28.53 -9.21
C ILE A 316 7.23 27.10 -9.64
N VAL A 317 6.80 26.15 -8.81
CA VAL A 317 7.01 24.72 -9.04
C VAL A 317 5.70 23.97 -9.12
N ASN A 318 5.63 23.01 -10.02
CA ASN A 318 4.61 21.98 -10.01
C ASN A 318 5.11 20.80 -9.19
N GLU A 319 4.53 20.63 -7.99
CA GLU A 319 4.86 19.50 -7.11
C GLU A 319 3.97 18.27 -7.32
N SER A 320 3.08 18.27 -8.33
CA SER A 320 2.10 17.18 -8.57
C SER A 320 2.70 15.79 -8.63
N MET A 321 3.96 15.67 -9.04
CA MET A 321 4.68 14.41 -9.00
C MET A 321 4.81 13.90 -7.56
N LEU A 322 5.24 14.71 -6.60
CA LEU A 322 5.41 14.27 -5.21
C LEU A 322 4.15 14.42 -4.35
N THR A 323 3.37 15.46 -4.57
CA THR A 323 2.20 15.81 -3.74
C THR A 323 0.89 15.30 -4.34
N GLY A 324 0.86 14.88 -5.60
CA GLY A 324 -0.38 14.50 -6.31
C GLY A 324 -1.29 15.70 -6.60
N GLU A 325 -0.97 16.89 -6.08
CA GLU A 325 -1.75 18.11 -6.25
C GLU A 325 -1.26 18.84 -7.51
N SER A 326 -2.16 19.12 -8.46
CA SER A 326 -1.86 19.79 -9.72
C SER A 326 -1.60 21.30 -9.59
N VAL A 327 -1.82 21.85 -8.39
CA VAL A 327 -1.70 23.29 -8.11
C VAL A 327 -0.23 23.69 -8.04
N PRO A 328 0.20 24.72 -8.81
CA PRO A 328 1.56 25.22 -8.72
C PRO A 328 1.80 25.94 -7.39
N VAL A 329 2.98 25.72 -6.80
CA VAL A 329 3.38 26.27 -5.51
C VAL A 329 4.53 27.25 -5.70
N THR A 330 4.46 28.41 -5.05
CA THR A 330 5.58 29.36 -5.02
C THR A 330 6.55 29.03 -3.87
N LYS A 331 7.83 28.88 -4.21
CA LYS A 331 8.96 28.63 -3.30
C LYS A 331 9.77 29.91 -3.14
N THR A 332 10.13 30.21 -1.90
CA THR A 332 10.91 31.40 -1.54
C THR A 332 12.28 30.99 -1.01
N ASN A 333 13.26 31.88 -1.09
CA ASN A 333 14.57 31.65 -0.51
C ASN A 333 14.51 31.43 1.01
N LEU A 334 15.46 30.65 1.54
CA LEU A 334 15.63 30.42 2.97
C LEU A 334 15.86 31.78 3.68
N PRO A 335 15.28 32.03 4.86
CA PRO A 335 15.58 33.25 5.61
C PRO A 335 17.06 33.25 6.02
N ASN A 336 17.78 34.36 5.82
CA ASN A 336 19.16 34.49 6.26
C ASN A 336 19.22 35.08 7.69
N PRO A 337 19.58 34.29 8.72
CA PRO A 337 19.57 34.76 10.10
C PRO A 337 20.66 35.81 10.40
N SER A 338 21.71 35.89 9.58
CA SER A 338 22.80 36.86 9.77
C SER A 338 22.39 38.31 9.48
N VAL A 339 21.29 38.52 8.76
CA VAL A 339 20.75 39.84 8.40
C VAL A 339 19.59 40.25 9.33
N ASP A 340 18.90 39.29 9.95
CA ASP A 340 17.80 39.53 10.88
C ASP A 340 18.32 39.73 12.31
N ILE A 341 18.39 41.00 12.75
CA ILE A 341 18.95 41.49 14.02
C ILE A 341 18.18 41.00 15.30
N LYS A 342 17.31 39.99 15.21
CA LYS A 342 16.50 39.53 16.35
C LYS A 342 16.65 38.03 16.62
N GLY A 343 17.60 37.68 17.49
CA GLY A 343 17.37 36.93 18.73
C GLY A 343 16.57 35.62 18.74
N THR A 344 16.32 34.94 17.62
CA THR A 344 15.87 33.53 17.60
C THR A 344 17.10 32.64 17.48
N GLY A 345 17.23 31.62 18.33
CA GLY A 345 18.40 30.73 18.37
C GLY A 345 18.71 30.05 17.03
N GLU A 346 19.86 29.38 16.93
CA GLU A 346 20.28 28.66 15.72
C GLU A 346 19.19 27.69 15.25
N GLU A 347 18.47 28.05 14.18
CA GLU A 347 17.46 27.20 13.57
C GLU A 347 18.15 26.18 12.66
N TYR A 348 17.87 24.90 12.88
CA TYR A 348 18.41 23.80 12.09
C TYR A 348 17.56 23.59 10.85
N TYR A 349 18.22 23.46 9.69
CA TYR A 349 17.53 23.13 8.46
C TYR A 349 16.99 21.71 8.52
N SER A 350 15.72 21.57 8.16
CA SER A 350 15.07 20.28 7.93
C SER A 350 14.15 20.43 6.71
N PRO A 351 14.21 19.52 5.72
CA PRO A 351 13.35 19.57 4.54
C PRO A 351 11.85 19.55 4.85
N GLU A 352 11.45 18.97 5.99
CA GLU A 352 10.04 18.88 6.41
C GLU A 352 9.52 20.22 6.95
N THR A 353 10.29 20.88 7.83
CA THR A 353 9.92 22.19 8.39
C THR A 353 10.10 23.31 7.36
N HIS A 354 11.13 23.21 6.53
CA HIS A 354 11.49 24.20 5.51
C HIS A 354 11.03 23.80 4.10
N LYS A 355 9.90 23.09 3.98
CA LYS A 355 9.32 22.64 2.70
C LYS A 355 9.12 23.78 1.69
N ARG A 356 8.84 25.00 2.16
CA ARG A 356 8.66 26.21 1.32
C ARG A 356 9.94 26.71 0.65
N HIS A 357 11.09 26.37 1.23
CA HIS A 357 12.40 26.75 0.74
C HIS A 357 13.07 25.60 0.00
N THR A 358 12.45 24.42 -0.03
CA THR A 358 13.04 23.21 -0.61
C THR A 358 12.33 22.88 -1.93
N LEU A 359 13.13 22.69 -2.97
CA LEU A 359 12.79 22.16 -4.29
C LEU A 359 13.09 20.66 -4.28
N PHE A 360 12.11 19.83 -4.63
CA PHE A 360 12.26 18.38 -4.50
C PHE A 360 12.52 17.69 -5.84
N CYS A 361 13.24 16.57 -5.80
CA CYS A 361 13.55 15.73 -6.95
C CYS A 361 12.27 15.27 -7.67
N GLY A 362 12.20 15.46 -8.98
CA GLY A 362 11.05 15.13 -9.82
C GLY A 362 10.03 16.26 -9.97
N THR A 363 10.05 17.30 -9.14
CA THR A 363 9.17 18.47 -9.35
C THR A 363 9.62 19.27 -10.57
N THR A 364 8.68 19.90 -11.26
CA THR A 364 9.01 20.76 -12.40
C THR A 364 8.96 22.23 -11.98
N VAL A 365 10.08 22.93 -12.09
CA VAL A 365 10.09 24.39 -12.00
C VAL A 365 9.47 24.89 -13.29
N ILE A 366 8.38 25.66 -13.17
CA ILE A 366 7.68 26.27 -14.30
C ILE A 366 8.36 27.59 -14.66
N GLN A 367 8.56 28.44 -13.66
CA GLN A 367 9.09 29.79 -13.85
C GLN A 367 9.94 30.19 -12.64
N THR A 368 10.97 30.99 -12.88
CA THR A 368 11.77 31.64 -11.83
C THR A 368 11.53 33.16 -11.82
N ARG A 369 11.56 33.79 -10.65
CA ARG A 369 11.51 35.25 -10.50
C ARG A 369 12.69 35.72 -9.64
N PHE A 370 13.38 36.77 -10.09
CA PHE A 370 14.57 37.31 -9.41
C PHE A 370 14.64 38.85 -9.49
N TYR A 371 15.46 39.44 -8.61
CA TYR A 371 15.75 40.87 -8.60
C TYR A 371 16.76 41.20 -9.69
N THR A 372 16.56 42.31 -10.41
CA THR A 372 17.38 42.76 -11.55
C THR A 372 18.88 42.50 -11.36
N GLY A 373 19.45 41.60 -12.17
CA GLY A 373 20.88 41.28 -12.19
C GLY A 373 21.33 40.04 -11.40
N GLU A 374 20.45 39.41 -10.60
CA GLU A 374 20.81 38.22 -9.80
C GLU A 374 20.25 36.91 -10.36
N LEU A 375 21.04 35.83 -10.30
CA LEU A 375 20.61 34.49 -10.70
C LEU A 375 19.94 33.74 -9.54
N VAL A 376 18.94 32.92 -9.85
CA VAL A 376 18.28 32.04 -8.88
C VAL A 376 19.20 30.87 -8.54
N LYS A 377 19.59 30.76 -7.26
CA LYS A 377 20.59 29.79 -6.76
C LYS A 377 19.95 28.86 -5.74
N ALA A 378 20.20 27.55 -5.87
CA ALA A 378 19.79 26.53 -4.91
C ALA A 378 20.96 25.61 -4.53
N ILE A 379 21.06 25.18 -3.27
CA ILE A 379 22.06 24.21 -2.79
C ILE A 379 21.47 22.80 -2.82
N VAL A 380 22.20 21.84 -3.38
CA VAL A 380 21.83 20.42 -3.33
C VAL A 380 21.93 19.88 -1.90
N VAL A 381 20.84 19.29 -1.40
CA VAL A 381 20.76 18.71 -0.05
C VAL A 381 20.86 17.18 -0.10
N ARG A 382 20.03 16.53 -0.91
CA ARG A 382 19.96 15.06 -1.05
C ARG A 382 20.05 14.65 -2.52
N THR A 383 20.68 13.51 -2.79
CA THR A 383 20.86 12.94 -4.14
C THR A 383 20.48 11.45 -4.19
N GLY A 384 20.12 10.96 -5.38
CA GLY A 384 19.82 9.55 -5.66
C GLY A 384 18.68 8.98 -4.81
N PHE A 385 18.87 7.75 -4.30
CA PHE A 385 17.89 7.03 -3.47
C PHE A 385 17.62 7.67 -2.10
N SER A 386 18.39 8.69 -1.70
CA SER A 386 18.16 9.43 -0.44
C SER A 386 17.14 10.56 -0.61
N THR A 387 16.88 11.02 -1.83
CA THR A 387 15.85 12.04 -2.13
C THR A 387 14.45 11.55 -1.79
N SER A 388 13.49 12.46 -1.61
CA SER A 388 12.07 12.10 -1.38
C SER A 388 11.52 11.16 -2.45
N LYS A 389 11.78 11.45 -3.74
CA LYS A 389 11.42 10.56 -4.86
C LYS A 389 12.14 9.21 -4.80
N GLY A 390 13.44 9.23 -4.51
CA GLY A 390 14.28 8.04 -4.40
C GLY A 390 13.81 7.08 -3.29
N GLN A 391 13.39 7.61 -2.15
CA GLN A 391 12.85 6.83 -1.03
C GLN A 391 11.53 6.15 -1.40
N LEU A 392 10.64 6.85 -2.12
CA LEU A 392 9.39 6.26 -2.65
C LEU A 392 9.70 5.07 -3.58
N VAL A 393 10.56 5.29 -4.59
CA VAL A 393 10.98 4.23 -5.54
C VAL A 393 11.66 3.06 -4.83
N ARG A 394 12.53 3.32 -3.85
CA ARG A 394 13.19 2.29 -3.03
C ARG A 394 12.16 1.38 -2.36
N SER A 395 11.12 1.97 -1.79
CA SER A 395 10.10 1.22 -1.08
C SER A 395 9.19 0.37 -1.97
N ILE A 396 9.12 0.70 -3.27
CA ILE A 396 8.43 -0.10 -4.30
C ILE A 396 9.30 -1.27 -4.75
N LEU A 397 10.62 -1.06 -4.87
CA LEU A 397 11.58 -2.12 -5.23
C LEU A 397 11.75 -3.17 -4.13
N TYR A 398 11.67 -2.75 -2.87
CA TYR A 398 11.85 -3.60 -1.69
C TYR A 398 10.61 -3.50 -0.78
N PRO A 399 9.44 -4.01 -1.21
CA PRO A 399 8.24 -3.94 -0.41
C PRO A 399 8.34 -4.85 0.81
N LYS A 400 7.76 -4.43 1.94
CA LYS A 400 7.58 -5.30 3.10
C LYS A 400 6.70 -6.50 2.72
N PRO A 401 7.06 -7.73 3.14
CA PRO A 401 6.23 -8.91 2.86
C PRO A 401 4.86 -8.77 3.54
N THR A 402 3.82 -9.30 2.91
CA THR A 402 2.48 -9.40 3.50
C THR A 402 2.18 -10.86 3.87
N ASP A 403 1.79 -11.15 5.12
CA ASP A 403 1.54 -12.52 5.62
C ASP A 403 0.20 -13.03 5.12
N PHE A 404 0.10 -13.38 3.83
CA PHE A 404 -1.13 -13.96 3.33
C PHE A 404 -1.21 -15.45 3.67
N LYS A 405 -2.11 -15.78 4.61
CA LYS A 405 -2.35 -17.13 5.15
C LYS A 405 -2.50 -18.23 4.08
N LEU A 406 -3.04 -17.89 2.89
CA LEU A 406 -3.19 -18.83 1.78
C LEU A 406 -1.89 -19.57 1.42
N TYR A 407 -0.77 -18.85 1.26
CA TYR A 407 0.47 -19.48 0.81
C TYR A 407 1.11 -20.32 1.90
N ARG A 408 1.06 -19.84 3.15
CA ARG A 408 1.52 -20.62 4.31
C ARG A 408 0.72 -21.90 4.48
N ASP A 409 -0.61 -21.82 4.38
CA ASP A 409 -1.48 -22.99 4.48
C ASP A 409 -1.26 -23.95 3.30
N ALA A 410 -0.94 -23.44 2.10
CA ALA A 410 -0.60 -24.28 0.95
C ALA A 410 0.67 -25.10 1.19
N TYR A 411 1.72 -24.51 1.79
CA TYR A 411 2.92 -25.24 2.20
C TYR A 411 2.64 -26.25 3.33
N LEU A 412 1.79 -25.90 4.30
CA LEU A 412 1.40 -26.85 5.36
C LEU A 412 0.59 -28.02 4.79
N PHE A 413 -0.25 -27.77 3.80
CA PHE A 413 -0.96 -28.83 3.09
C PHE A 413 -0.03 -29.71 2.25
N LEU A 414 0.96 -29.12 1.58
CA LEU A 414 2.00 -29.88 0.87
C LEU A 414 2.75 -30.81 1.84
N LEU A 415 3.05 -30.36 3.06
CA LEU A 415 3.62 -31.20 4.12
C LEU A 415 2.69 -32.39 4.46
N CYS A 416 1.38 -32.18 4.52
CA CYS A 416 0.41 -33.25 4.75
C CYS A 416 0.41 -34.29 3.61
N LEU A 417 0.50 -33.84 2.35
CA LEU A 417 0.64 -34.72 1.19
C LEU A 417 1.92 -35.56 1.25
N VAL A 418 3.04 -34.99 1.73
CA VAL A 418 4.29 -35.75 1.94
C VAL A 418 4.10 -36.88 2.97
N VAL A 419 3.30 -36.67 4.01
CA VAL A 419 2.96 -37.74 4.98
C VAL A 419 2.17 -38.86 4.31
N VAL A 420 1.19 -38.52 3.48
CA VAL A 420 0.40 -39.50 2.71
C VAL A 420 1.31 -40.27 1.74
N ALA A 421 2.18 -39.58 1.01
CA ALA A 421 3.18 -40.19 0.13
C ALA A 421 4.10 -41.16 0.91
N GLY A 422 4.50 -40.79 2.13
CA GLY A 422 5.32 -41.65 3.00
C GLY A 422 4.62 -42.96 3.38
N ILE A 423 3.29 -42.95 3.59
CA ILE A 423 2.51 -44.17 3.85
C ILE A 423 2.53 -45.07 2.62
N GLY A 424 2.30 -44.51 1.42
CA GLY A 424 2.37 -45.25 0.15
C GLY A 424 3.76 -45.81 -0.15
N PHE A 425 4.79 -45.02 0.12
CA PHE A 425 6.19 -45.41 0.00
C PHE A 425 6.48 -46.67 0.83
N ILE A 426 6.10 -46.68 2.11
CA ILE A 426 6.28 -47.83 3.00
C ILE A 426 5.46 -49.03 2.53
N PHE A 427 4.19 -48.82 2.14
CA PHE A 427 3.32 -49.87 1.63
C PHE A 427 3.92 -50.57 0.41
N THR A 428 4.43 -49.80 -0.56
CA THR A 428 5.03 -50.33 -1.78
C THR A 428 6.33 -51.07 -1.52
N ILE A 429 7.18 -50.60 -0.59
CA ILE A 429 8.36 -51.35 -0.16
C ILE A 429 7.96 -52.71 0.41
N ILE A 430 6.98 -52.75 1.32
CA ILE A 430 6.52 -54.00 1.92
C ILE A 430 5.97 -54.94 0.86
N ASN A 431 5.09 -54.45 -0.03
CA ASN A 431 4.48 -55.26 -1.07
C ASN A 431 5.53 -55.80 -2.06
N SER A 432 6.51 -54.99 -2.46
CA SER A 432 7.54 -55.42 -3.41
C SER A 432 8.54 -56.40 -2.79
N ILE A 433 8.82 -56.30 -1.48
CA ILE A 433 9.62 -57.31 -0.75
C ILE A 433 8.86 -58.64 -0.65
N LEU A 434 7.56 -58.60 -0.34
CA LEU A 434 6.72 -59.81 -0.27
C LEU A 434 6.66 -60.55 -1.61
N ASN A 435 6.65 -59.80 -2.71
CA ASN A 435 6.62 -60.34 -4.08
C ASN A 435 8.02 -60.64 -4.66
N GLN A 436 9.09 -60.58 -3.85
CA GLN A 436 10.48 -60.91 -4.22
C GLN A 436 11.00 -60.19 -5.48
N LYS A 437 10.74 -58.88 -5.60
CA LYS A 437 11.23 -58.05 -6.71
C LYS A 437 12.68 -57.60 -6.57
N GLU A 438 13.30 -57.19 -7.69
CA GLU A 438 14.67 -56.68 -7.69
C GLU A 438 14.80 -55.35 -6.94
N VAL A 439 15.94 -55.14 -6.26
CA VAL A 439 16.19 -53.96 -5.42
C VAL A 439 16.08 -52.64 -6.21
N GLN A 440 16.51 -52.64 -7.47
CA GLN A 440 16.42 -51.47 -8.34
C GLN A 440 14.95 -51.08 -8.59
N GLU A 441 14.10 -52.05 -8.91
CA GLU A 441 12.67 -51.85 -9.15
C GLU A 441 11.94 -51.40 -7.88
N ILE A 442 12.32 -51.92 -6.71
CA ILE A 442 11.78 -51.50 -5.40
C ILE A 442 12.06 -50.02 -5.16
N ILE A 443 13.29 -49.56 -5.42
CA ILE A 443 13.69 -48.16 -5.19
C ILE A 443 12.95 -47.23 -6.17
N ILE A 444 12.87 -47.57 -7.45
CA ILE A 444 12.23 -46.74 -8.47
C ILE A 444 10.71 -46.62 -8.19
N LYS A 445 10.00 -47.74 -8.06
CA LYS A 445 8.53 -47.73 -7.84
C LYS A 445 8.12 -47.11 -6.50
N SER A 446 8.95 -47.24 -5.47
CA SER A 446 8.67 -46.56 -4.19
C SER A 446 8.85 -45.04 -4.29
N LEU A 447 9.93 -44.56 -4.93
CA LEU A 447 10.15 -43.14 -5.14
C LEU A 447 9.14 -42.51 -6.12
N ASP A 448 8.64 -43.25 -7.11
CA ASP A 448 7.65 -42.76 -8.08
C ASP A 448 6.34 -42.33 -7.39
N ILE A 449 5.88 -43.08 -6.39
CA ILE A 449 4.70 -42.70 -5.59
C ILE A 449 4.82 -41.31 -4.95
N ILE A 450 6.04 -40.92 -4.55
CA ILE A 450 6.29 -39.59 -3.98
C ILE A 450 6.12 -38.52 -5.07
N THR A 451 6.55 -38.78 -6.30
CA THR A 451 6.45 -37.83 -7.42
C THR A 451 5.00 -37.64 -7.86
N ILE A 452 4.19 -38.71 -7.91
CA ILE A 452 2.77 -38.67 -8.28
C ILE A 452 1.93 -37.89 -7.28
N THR A 453 2.31 -37.93 -5.99
CA THR A 453 1.54 -37.26 -4.93
C THR A 453 1.63 -35.73 -5.01
N VAL A 454 2.71 -35.18 -5.59
CA VAL A 454 2.94 -33.74 -5.66
C VAL A 454 2.67 -33.22 -7.08
N PRO A 455 1.58 -32.46 -7.30
CA PRO A 455 1.18 -32.02 -8.62
C PRO A 455 2.16 -30.99 -9.21
N PRO A 456 2.79 -31.26 -10.39
CA PRO A 456 3.79 -30.35 -10.97
C PRO A 456 3.18 -29.01 -11.43
N ALA A 457 1.89 -29.01 -11.80
CA ALA A 457 1.19 -27.82 -12.29
C ALA A 457 0.63 -26.91 -11.17
N LEU A 458 0.78 -27.26 -9.89
CA LEU A 458 0.13 -26.55 -8.78
C LEU A 458 0.47 -25.05 -8.70
N PRO A 459 1.74 -24.60 -8.80
CA PRO A 459 2.06 -23.17 -8.77
C PRO A 459 1.50 -22.41 -9.97
N ALA A 460 1.56 -23.02 -11.16
CA ALA A 460 1.03 -22.42 -12.40
C ALA A 460 -0.50 -22.28 -12.34
N ALA A 461 -1.18 -23.30 -11.82
CA ALA A 461 -2.63 -23.29 -11.63
C ALA A 461 -3.10 -22.19 -10.67
N MET A 462 -2.40 -22.03 -9.53
CA MET A 462 -2.75 -20.99 -8.54
C MET A 462 -2.56 -19.56 -9.08
N THR A 463 -1.53 -19.35 -9.92
CA THR A 463 -1.25 -18.04 -10.51
C THR A 463 -2.18 -17.68 -11.66
N ALA A 464 -2.68 -18.67 -12.42
CA ALA A 464 -3.60 -18.47 -13.54
C ALA A 464 -4.86 -17.67 -13.15
N GLY A 465 -5.51 -18.04 -12.03
CA GLY A 465 -6.70 -17.33 -11.53
C GLY A 465 -6.45 -15.85 -11.23
N ILE A 466 -5.28 -15.52 -10.67
CA ILE A 466 -4.87 -14.15 -10.35
C ILE A 466 -4.63 -13.34 -11.64
N VAL A 467 -3.92 -13.94 -12.61
CA VAL A 467 -3.63 -13.28 -13.91
C VAL A 467 -4.92 -12.99 -14.67
N TYR A 468 -5.89 -13.90 -14.65
CA TYR A 468 -7.19 -13.65 -15.29
C TYR A 468 -7.99 -12.56 -14.57
N ALA A 469 -7.98 -12.53 -13.23
CA ALA A 469 -8.59 -11.44 -12.46
C ALA A 469 -7.93 -10.09 -12.77
N GLN A 470 -6.60 -10.03 -12.84
CA GLN A 470 -5.86 -8.82 -13.23
C GLN A 470 -6.25 -8.33 -14.63
N ARG A 471 -6.42 -9.24 -15.61
CA ARG A 471 -6.89 -8.89 -16.96
C ARG A 471 -8.31 -8.32 -16.94
N ARG A 472 -9.21 -8.86 -16.11
CA ARG A 472 -10.58 -8.34 -15.97
C ARG A 472 -10.60 -6.95 -15.31
N LEU A 473 -9.84 -6.76 -14.24
CA LEU A 473 -9.67 -5.46 -13.59
C LEU A 473 -9.14 -4.40 -14.56
N LYS A 474 -8.14 -4.76 -15.38
CA LYS A 474 -7.60 -3.87 -16.41
C LYS A 474 -8.65 -3.44 -17.43
N LYS A 475 -9.60 -4.32 -17.80
CA LYS A 475 -10.71 -3.96 -18.70
C LYS A 475 -11.70 -2.96 -18.08
N VAL A 476 -11.84 -2.98 -16.75
CA VAL A 476 -12.67 -2.03 -15.99
C VAL A 476 -11.94 -0.71 -15.73
N GLY A 477 -10.67 -0.59 -16.13
CA GLY A 477 -9.86 0.62 -15.92
C GLY A 477 -9.12 0.62 -14.58
N ILE A 478 -9.02 -0.52 -13.89
CA ILE A 478 -8.24 -0.67 -12.65
C ILE A 478 -6.92 -1.38 -12.97
N PHE A 479 -5.81 -0.66 -12.87
CA PHE A 479 -4.47 -1.19 -13.05
C PHE A 479 -3.93 -1.73 -11.73
N CYS A 480 -3.23 -2.85 -11.78
CA CYS A 480 -2.68 -3.52 -10.61
C CYS A 480 -1.19 -3.76 -10.81
N ILE A 481 -0.37 -3.22 -9.91
CA ILE A 481 1.09 -3.38 -9.91
C ILE A 481 1.48 -4.70 -9.23
N SER A 482 0.80 -5.08 -8.14
CA SER A 482 1.07 -6.28 -7.35
C SER A 482 -0.10 -7.28 -7.40
N PRO A 483 -0.07 -8.28 -8.32
CA PRO A 483 -1.21 -9.19 -8.54
C PRO A 483 -1.61 -10.00 -7.30
N GLN A 484 -0.66 -10.32 -6.42
CA GLN A 484 -0.93 -11.10 -5.21
C GLN A 484 -1.90 -10.39 -4.26
N ARG A 485 -1.90 -9.05 -4.24
CA ARG A 485 -2.82 -8.26 -3.40
C ARG A 485 -4.29 -8.39 -3.85
N ILE A 486 -4.58 -8.82 -5.07
CA ILE A 486 -5.95 -9.05 -5.56
C ILE A 486 -6.69 -10.07 -4.66
N ASN A 487 -6.02 -11.15 -4.26
CA ASN A 487 -6.61 -12.15 -3.37
C ASN A 487 -6.85 -11.62 -1.96
N ILE A 488 -5.99 -10.72 -1.48
CA ILE A 488 -6.13 -10.05 -0.17
C ILE A 488 -7.35 -9.13 -0.19
N CYS A 489 -7.61 -8.44 -1.32
CA CYS A 489 -8.79 -7.59 -1.48
C CYS A 489 -10.12 -8.34 -1.29
N GLY A 490 -10.13 -9.67 -1.47
CA GLY A 490 -11.30 -10.50 -1.19
C GLY A 490 -11.66 -10.62 0.30
N GLN A 491 -10.73 -10.32 1.20
CA GLN A 491 -10.90 -10.39 2.66
C GLN A 491 -11.20 -9.04 3.32
N LEU A 492 -11.17 -7.94 2.55
CA LEU A 492 -11.42 -6.59 3.07
C LEU A 492 -12.75 -6.52 3.82
N ASN A 493 -12.69 -5.95 5.02
CA ASN A 493 -13.85 -5.72 5.90
C ASN A 493 -13.94 -4.28 6.38
N LEU A 494 -12.93 -3.46 6.11
CA LEU A 494 -12.93 -2.04 6.40
C LEU A 494 -12.26 -1.29 5.24
N VAL A 495 -12.89 -0.20 4.78
CA VAL A 495 -12.31 0.70 3.78
C VAL A 495 -12.27 2.12 4.35
N CYS A 496 -11.07 2.69 4.36
CA CYS A 496 -10.85 4.10 4.66
C CYS A 496 -10.96 4.93 3.38
N PHE A 497 -11.64 6.07 3.45
CA PHE A 497 -11.82 7.00 2.35
C PHE A 497 -11.29 8.38 2.74
N ASP A 498 -10.52 9.01 1.85
CA ASP A 498 -10.31 10.45 1.94
C ASP A 498 -11.59 11.20 1.54
N LYS A 499 -11.76 12.42 2.03
CA LYS A 499 -12.97 13.22 1.79
C LYS A 499 -12.86 14.04 0.50
N THR A 500 -11.87 14.92 0.42
CA THR A 500 -11.69 15.86 -0.69
C THR A 500 -11.14 15.11 -1.89
N GLY A 501 -11.67 15.34 -3.09
CA GLY A 501 -11.23 14.68 -4.33
C GLY A 501 -11.55 13.19 -4.45
N THR A 502 -11.82 12.51 -3.34
CA THR A 502 -12.29 11.12 -3.29
C THR A 502 -13.82 11.02 -3.19
N LEU A 503 -14.42 11.43 -2.05
CA LEU A 503 -15.88 11.38 -1.82
C LEU A 503 -16.61 12.60 -2.41
N THR A 504 -15.96 13.77 -2.34
CA THR A 504 -16.42 15.03 -2.92
C THR A 504 -15.68 15.31 -4.23
N GLU A 505 -16.21 16.22 -5.04
CA GLU A 505 -15.51 16.74 -6.23
C GLU A 505 -14.22 17.50 -5.81
N ASP A 506 -13.29 17.69 -6.76
CA ASP A 506 -11.97 18.33 -6.56
C ASP A 506 -12.03 19.88 -6.41
N GLY A 507 -13.24 20.45 -6.32
CA GLY A 507 -13.47 21.90 -6.31
C GLY A 507 -14.33 22.36 -5.13
N LEU A 508 -14.20 23.66 -4.81
CA LEU A 508 -15.04 24.38 -3.87
C LEU A 508 -15.92 25.35 -4.65
N ASP A 509 -17.23 25.29 -4.46
CA ASP A 509 -18.13 26.29 -5.02
C ASP A 509 -18.42 27.37 -4.00
N LEU A 510 -18.39 28.64 -4.42
CA LEU A 510 -18.81 29.75 -3.57
C LEU A 510 -20.33 29.68 -3.42
N TRP A 511 -20.79 29.49 -2.19
CA TRP A 511 -22.22 29.48 -1.87
C TRP A 511 -22.73 30.91 -1.62
N GLY A 512 -21.97 31.72 -0.88
CA GLY A 512 -22.31 33.11 -0.62
C GLY A 512 -21.32 33.80 0.30
N ILE A 513 -21.52 35.11 0.51
CA ILE A 513 -20.74 35.92 1.46
C ILE A 513 -21.66 36.47 2.56
N GLN A 514 -21.11 36.62 3.76
CA GLN A 514 -21.84 37.22 4.88
C GLN A 514 -20.99 38.27 5.57
N ARG A 515 -21.29 39.53 5.27
CA ARG A 515 -20.55 40.71 5.73
C ARG A 515 -21.03 41.15 7.11
N VAL A 516 -20.18 41.87 7.83
CA VAL A 516 -20.49 42.47 9.13
C VAL A 516 -20.53 43.99 8.99
N GLU A 517 -21.64 44.59 9.44
CA GLU A 517 -21.79 46.03 9.61
C GLU A 517 -22.39 46.30 11.00
N ASN A 518 -21.86 47.31 11.71
CA ASN A 518 -22.32 47.66 13.07
C ASN A 518 -22.40 46.47 14.04
N THR A 519 -21.40 45.58 14.04
CA THR A 519 -21.30 44.40 14.94
C THR A 519 -22.39 43.34 14.77
N ARG A 520 -23.10 43.32 13.63
CA ARG A 520 -24.08 42.29 13.27
C ARG A 520 -23.79 41.73 11.88
N PHE A 521 -24.10 40.44 11.67
CA PHE A 521 -24.10 39.87 10.33
C PHE A 521 -25.26 40.41 9.50
N LEU A 522 -24.96 40.78 8.25
CA LEU A 522 -25.97 41.05 7.24
C LEU A 522 -26.59 39.72 6.75
N LEU A 523 -27.65 39.79 5.95
CA LEU A 523 -28.18 38.61 5.28
C LEU A 523 -27.13 38.02 4.30
N PRO A 524 -27.14 36.70 4.07
CA PRO A 524 -26.25 36.08 3.09
C PRO A 524 -26.49 36.67 1.69
N GLU A 525 -25.41 37.04 1.00
CA GLU A 525 -25.46 37.59 -0.35
C GLU A 525 -24.83 36.60 -1.34
N ASP A 526 -25.60 36.14 -2.33
CA ASP A 526 -25.14 35.18 -3.34
C ASP A 526 -24.35 35.87 -4.48
N ASN A 527 -24.68 37.14 -4.78
CA ASN A 527 -24.08 37.91 -5.89
C ASN A 527 -23.03 38.92 -5.40
N VAL A 528 -21.75 38.52 -5.45
CA VAL A 528 -20.61 39.37 -5.05
C VAL A 528 -20.36 40.53 -6.05
N CYS A 529 -20.83 40.41 -7.29
CA CYS A 529 -20.60 41.36 -8.38
C CYS A 529 -21.50 42.62 -8.37
N SER A 530 -22.25 42.91 -7.30
CA SER A 530 -23.10 44.11 -7.28
C SER A 530 -22.25 45.40 -7.28
N GLU A 531 -22.68 46.43 -8.01
CA GLU A 531 -21.92 47.68 -8.24
C GLU A 531 -21.48 48.39 -6.94
N MET A 532 -22.25 48.22 -5.86
CA MET A 532 -21.96 48.81 -4.54
C MET A 532 -20.85 48.07 -3.79
N LEU A 533 -20.66 46.77 -4.06
CA LEU A 533 -19.70 45.89 -3.38
C LEU A 533 -18.30 45.93 -4.01
N VAL A 534 -18.18 46.29 -5.29
CA VAL A 534 -16.89 46.31 -6.01
C VAL A 534 -15.85 47.20 -5.33
N LYS A 535 -16.27 48.33 -4.74
CA LYS A 535 -15.37 49.24 -3.99
C LYS A 535 -15.29 48.93 -2.48
N SER A 536 -15.96 47.88 -2.01
CA SER A 536 -15.92 47.52 -0.59
C SER A 536 -14.55 46.98 -0.19
N GLN A 537 -14.18 47.21 1.07
CA GLN A 537 -12.96 46.64 1.65
C GLN A 537 -13.03 45.09 1.64
N PHE A 538 -14.23 44.50 1.68
CA PHE A 538 -14.43 43.05 1.71
C PHE A 538 -14.02 42.41 0.38
N VAL A 539 -14.50 42.98 -0.75
CA VAL A 539 -14.10 42.54 -2.09
C VAL A 539 -12.62 42.85 -2.36
N ALA A 540 -12.10 43.98 -1.87
CA ALA A 540 -10.67 44.27 -1.93
C ALA A 540 -9.83 43.21 -1.18
N CYS A 541 -10.31 42.70 -0.05
CA CYS A 541 -9.68 41.61 0.67
C CYS A 541 -9.70 40.30 -0.14
N MET A 542 -10.85 39.93 -0.73
CA MET A 542 -10.97 38.76 -1.61
C MET A 542 -10.05 38.85 -2.84
N ALA A 543 -9.94 40.05 -3.42
CA ALA A 543 -9.12 40.33 -4.59
C ALA A 543 -7.62 40.35 -4.31
N THR A 544 -7.18 40.66 -3.08
CA THR A 544 -5.74 40.82 -2.76
C THR A 544 -5.17 39.66 -1.95
N CYS A 545 -5.96 39.04 -1.07
CA CYS A 545 -5.54 37.88 -0.28
C CYS A 545 -5.62 36.60 -1.11
N HIS A 546 -4.76 36.44 -2.10
CA HIS A 546 -4.61 35.18 -2.83
C HIS A 546 -3.14 34.85 -3.10
N SER A 547 -2.87 33.60 -3.45
CA SER A 547 -1.58 33.14 -3.98
C SER A 547 -1.64 32.79 -5.47
N LEU A 548 -2.66 33.30 -6.18
CA LEU A 548 -2.81 33.16 -7.63
C LEU A 548 -1.67 33.85 -8.39
N THR A 549 -1.28 33.22 -9.49
CA THR A 549 -0.27 33.71 -10.45
C THR A 549 -0.78 33.46 -11.88
N LYS A 550 -0.22 34.15 -12.87
CA LYS A 550 -0.61 33.99 -14.27
C LYS A 550 0.47 33.20 -15.01
N ILE A 551 0.14 31.96 -15.39
CA ILE A 551 1.05 31.06 -16.13
C ILE A 551 0.54 30.99 -17.58
N GLU A 552 1.37 31.38 -18.54
CA GLU A 552 1.01 31.42 -19.98
C GLU A 552 -0.29 32.19 -20.28
N GLY A 553 -0.62 33.18 -19.45
CA GLY A 553 -1.84 33.96 -19.58
C GLY A 553 -3.06 33.42 -18.83
N ILE A 554 -2.98 32.20 -18.28
CA ILE A 554 -4.06 31.55 -17.52
C ILE A 554 -3.82 31.73 -16.02
N LEU A 555 -4.89 32.05 -15.28
CA LEU A 555 -4.84 32.17 -13.83
C LEU A 555 -4.65 30.77 -13.20
N SER A 556 -3.64 30.62 -12.35
CA SER A 556 -3.33 29.35 -11.68
C SER A 556 -2.97 29.56 -10.22
N GLY A 557 -3.40 28.65 -9.35
CA GLY A 557 -3.17 28.68 -7.91
C GLY A 557 -4.19 27.83 -7.16
N ASP A 558 -4.33 28.07 -5.86
CA ASP A 558 -5.25 27.30 -5.00
C ASP A 558 -6.70 27.37 -5.54
N PRO A 559 -7.44 26.25 -5.64
CA PRO A 559 -8.81 26.23 -6.16
C PRO A 559 -9.76 27.16 -5.41
N LEU A 560 -9.57 27.32 -4.09
CA LEU A 560 -10.32 28.25 -3.26
C LEU A 560 -10.08 29.70 -3.70
N ASP A 561 -8.81 30.04 -3.90
CA ASP A 561 -8.41 31.37 -4.34
C ASP A 561 -8.93 31.66 -5.74
N LEU A 562 -8.85 30.66 -6.62
CA LEU A 562 -9.31 30.74 -8.00
C LEU A 562 -10.82 30.97 -8.04
N LYS A 563 -11.60 30.20 -7.27
CA LYS A 563 -13.07 30.35 -7.20
C LYS A 563 -13.49 31.66 -6.57
N MET A 564 -12.77 32.10 -5.54
CA MET A 564 -12.96 33.42 -4.93
C MET A 564 -12.68 34.55 -5.94
N PHE A 565 -11.62 34.44 -6.74
CA PHE A 565 -11.23 35.44 -7.74
C PHE A 565 -12.13 35.44 -8.99
N GLU A 566 -12.57 34.25 -9.43
CA GLU A 566 -13.58 34.08 -10.48
C GLU A 566 -14.92 34.72 -10.06
N ALA A 567 -15.33 34.51 -8.81
CA ALA A 567 -16.61 35.02 -8.30
C ALA A 567 -16.67 36.56 -8.22
N ILE A 568 -15.54 37.24 -8.03
CA ILE A 568 -15.50 38.72 -8.03
C ILE A 568 -15.36 39.32 -9.43
N GLY A 569 -14.88 38.56 -10.43
CA GLY A 569 -14.69 39.04 -11.79
C GLY A 569 -13.57 40.09 -11.97
N TRP A 570 -12.58 40.10 -11.08
CA TRP A 570 -11.42 41.00 -11.16
C TRP A 570 -10.35 40.44 -12.10
N ILE A 571 -9.42 41.30 -12.51
CA ILE A 571 -8.30 40.97 -13.40
C ILE A 571 -6.99 41.10 -12.61
N LEU A 572 -6.18 40.05 -12.67
CA LEU A 572 -4.83 40.01 -12.12
C LEU A 572 -3.81 40.40 -13.20
N GLU A 573 -3.02 41.44 -12.93
CA GLU A 573 -1.91 41.88 -13.76
C GLU A 573 -0.60 41.72 -13.02
N GLU A 574 0.26 40.87 -13.58
CA GLU A 574 1.64 40.68 -13.14
C GLU A 574 2.57 41.38 -14.13
N ALA A 575 3.70 41.87 -13.65
CA ALA A 575 4.68 42.58 -14.49
C ALA A 575 5.22 41.65 -15.58
N THR A 576 5.27 42.13 -16.82
CA THR A 576 5.78 41.36 -17.95
C THR A 576 7.31 41.30 -17.93
N GLU A 577 7.91 40.28 -18.57
CA GLU A 577 9.38 40.08 -18.62
C GLU A 577 10.14 41.32 -19.11
N GLU A 578 9.58 42.03 -20.10
CA GLU A 578 10.16 43.25 -20.68
C GLU A 578 10.09 44.45 -19.73
N GLU A 579 9.02 44.57 -18.94
CA GLU A 579 8.77 45.70 -18.03
C GLU A 579 9.60 45.61 -16.76
N THR A 580 9.88 44.38 -16.31
CA THR A 580 10.71 44.09 -15.13
C THR A 580 12.19 44.40 -15.37
N ALA A 581 12.65 44.32 -16.63
CA ALA A 581 14.02 44.63 -17.02
C ALA A 581 14.31 46.14 -17.12
N LEU A 582 13.26 46.97 -17.29
CA LEU A 582 13.39 48.42 -17.53
C LEU A 582 13.34 49.28 -16.25
N HIS A 583 12.87 48.75 -15.12
CA HIS A 583 12.66 49.51 -13.89
C HIS A 583 13.43 48.94 -12.69
N ASN A 584 14.21 49.80 -12.02
CA ASN A 584 14.96 49.50 -10.78
C ASN A 584 14.07 49.11 -9.56
N ARG A 585 12.76 48.94 -9.73
CA ARG A 585 11.81 48.62 -8.67
C ARG A 585 10.81 47.61 -9.20
N ILE A 586 10.66 46.49 -8.50
CA ILE A 586 9.63 45.48 -8.73
C ILE A 586 8.30 46.20 -8.97
N MET A 587 7.68 46.00 -10.14
CA MET A 587 6.29 46.37 -10.31
C MET A 587 5.47 45.39 -9.46
N PRO A 588 4.77 45.86 -8.42
CA PRO A 588 3.95 44.98 -7.59
C PRO A 588 2.83 44.38 -8.45
N THR A 589 2.44 43.14 -8.15
CA THR A 589 1.25 42.54 -8.75
C THR A 589 0.04 43.44 -8.49
N VAL A 590 -0.66 43.85 -9.54
CA VAL A 590 -1.81 44.76 -9.48
C VAL A 590 -3.08 43.98 -9.75
N VAL A 591 -4.11 44.23 -8.94
CA VAL A 591 -5.47 43.72 -9.18
C VAL A 591 -6.40 44.88 -9.48
N ARG A 592 -7.25 44.71 -10.49
CA ARG A 592 -8.22 45.73 -10.92
C ARG A 592 -9.57 45.14 -11.32
N PRO A 593 -10.68 45.87 -11.13
CA PRO A 593 -11.99 45.44 -11.58
C PRO A 593 -12.08 45.40 -13.11
N SER A 594 -12.87 44.48 -13.67
CA SER A 594 -13.12 44.41 -15.12
C SER A 594 -13.83 45.67 -15.63
N LYS A 595 -13.46 46.14 -16.84
CA LYS A 595 -14.01 47.35 -17.47
C LYS A 595 -15.53 47.32 -17.68
N GLN A 596 -16.15 46.15 -17.65
CA GLN A 596 -17.61 45.98 -17.76
C GLN A 596 -18.39 46.29 -16.47
N LEU A 597 -17.70 46.44 -15.33
CA LEU A 597 -18.31 46.63 -13.98
C LEU A 597 -18.23 48.08 -13.48
N LEU A 598 -17.79 49.03 -14.33
CA LEU A 598 -17.68 50.46 -13.98
C LEU A 598 -18.79 51.26 -14.69
N PRO A 599 -19.44 52.23 -14.02
CA PRO A 599 -20.50 53.02 -14.63
C PRO A 599 -19.98 53.87 -15.80
N GLU A 600 -20.69 53.89 -16.92
CA GLU A 600 -20.53 54.91 -17.96
C GLU A 600 -20.93 56.27 -17.36
N SER A 601 -19.98 57.20 -17.24
CA SER A 601 -20.27 58.55 -16.80
C SER A 601 -21.08 59.29 -17.87
N THR A 602 -22.35 59.59 -17.59
CA THR A 602 -23.14 60.54 -18.38
C THR A 602 -22.47 61.91 -18.35
N ALA A 603 -22.01 62.37 -19.51
CA ALA A 603 -21.46 63.70 -19.71
C ALA A 603 -22.54 64.77 -19.49
N SER A 604 -22.51 65.45 -18.34
CA SER A 604 -23.17 66.76 -18.17
C SER A 604 -22.17 67.85 -18.55
N GLY A 605 -22.48 68.60 -19.61
CA GLY A 605 -21.65 69.67 -20.11
C GLY A 605 -21.44 70.80 -19.11
N ASN A 606 -20.20 71.26 -19.00
CA ASN A 606 -19.84 72.66 -19.15
C ASN A 606 -18.36 72.74 -19.53
N GLN A 607 -18.09 73.50 -20.58
CA GLN A 607 -16.76 73.74 -21.12
C GLN A 607 -16.03 74.72 -20.20
N GLU A 608 -14.88 74.32 -19.64
CA GLU A 608 -13.72 75.18 -19.45
C GLU A 608 -12.48 74.31 -19.20
N MET A 609 -11.34 74.75 -19.76
CA MET A 609 -10.09 73.99 -19.86
C MET A 609 -9.49 73.67 -18.48
N GLU A 610 -9.41 72.38 -18.11
CA GLU A 610 -8.43 71.88 -17.16
C GLU A 610 -7.76 70.59 -17.68
N LEU A 611 -6.48 70.51 -17.37
CA LEU A 611 -5.46 69.58 -17.81
C LEU A 611 -5.75 68.15 -17.33
N PHE A 612 -5.86 67.18 -18.25
CA PHE A 612 -5.74 65.72 -18.05
C PHE A 612 -5.84 65.17 -16.60
N GLU A 613 -7.05 64.93 -16.10
CA GLU A 613 -7.30 63.90 -15.07
C GLU A 613 -8.20 62.82 -15.69
N LEU A 614 -7.58 61.71 -16.11
CA LEU A 614 -8.30 60.47 -16.43
C LEU A 614 -9.06 60.01 -15.16
N PRO A 615 -10.31 59.51 -15.27
CA PRO A 615 -11.02 58.98 -14.11
C PRO A 615 -10.17 57.89 -13.45
N ALA A 616 -9.82 58.09 -12.18
CA ALA A 616 -8.91 57.22 -11.45
C ALA A 616 -9.42 55.77 -11.47
N ILE A 617 -8.73 54.92 -12.24
CA ILE A 617 -8.97 53.48 -12.29
C ILE A 617 -8.66 52.94 -10.89
N TYR A 618 -9.63 52.26 -10.25
CA TYR A 618 -9.45 51.71 -8.91
C TYR A 618 -8.55 50.47 -8.99
N GLU A 619 -7.25 50.68 -8.79
CA GLU A 619 -6.21 49.64 -8.89
C GLU A 619 -5.52 49.43 -7.54
N ILE A 620 -5.33 48.17 -7.15
CA ILE A 620 -4.71 47.81 -5.87
C ILE A 620 -3.40 47.06 -6.14
N GLY A 621 -2.28 47.61 -5.67
CA GLY A 621 -0.97 46.95 -5.74
C GLY A 621 -0.70 46.11 -4.49
N ILE A 622 -0.30 44.86 -4.69
CA ILE A 622 0.12 43.95 -3.62
C ILE A 622 1.57 44.24 -3.25
N VAL A 623 1.82 44.67 -2.01
CA VAL A 623 3.14 45.09 -1.52
C VAL A 623 3.94 43.93 -0.95
N ARG A 624 3.30 43.10 -0.10
CA ARG A 624 3.92 41.95 0.55
C ARG A 624 2.86 40.90 0.87
N GLN A 625 3.16 39.64 0.59
CA GLN A 625 2.29 38.51 0.91
C GLN A 625 2.91 37.65 2.00
N PHE A 626 2.11 37.26 2.99
CA PHE A 626 2.41 36.20 3.95
C PHE A 626 1.56 34.98 3.56
N PRO A 627 2.15 33.99 2.89
CA PRO A 627 1.40 32.86 2.34
C PRO A 627 0.78 31.99 3.43
N PHE A 628 -0.29 31.28 3.06
CA PHE A 628 -1.07 30.44 3.95
C PHE A 628 -0.22 29.37 4.63
N SER A 629 -0.13 29.41 5.96
CA SER A 629 0.60 28.41 6.75
C SER A 629 -0.39 27.45 7.38
N SER A 630 -0.25 26.14 7.15
CA SER A 630 -1.14 25.12 7.74
C SER A 630 -1.04 25.06 9.27
N ALA A 631 0.12 25.40 9.84
CA ALA A 631 0.31 25.47 11.29
C ALA A 631 -0.41 26.68 11.91
N LEU A 632 -0.40 27.84 11.22
CA LEU A 632 -1.05 29.08 11.68
C LEU A 632 -2.51 29.22 11.19
N GLN A 633 -2.92 28.42 10.20
CA GLN A 633 -4.24 28.37 9.58
C GLN A 633 -4.75 29.69 9.00
N ARG A 634 -3.83 30.55 8.52
CA ARG A 634 -4.16 31.88 7.96
C ARG A 634 -3.14 32.38 6.95
N MET A 635 -3.54 33.34 6.13
CA MET A 635 -2.69 34.16 5.27
C MET A 635 -3.02 35.65 5.43
N SER A 636 -2.05 36.51 5.13
CA SER A 636 -2.25 37.95 5.17
C SER A 636 -1.49 38.63 4.04
N VAL A 637 -2.01 39.76 3.55
CA VAL A 637 -1.40 40.53 2.47
C VAL A 637 -1.40 42.00 2.86
N VAL A 638 -0.27 42.67 2.65
CA VAL A 638 -0.19 44.13 2.71
C VAL A 638 -0.36 44.66 1.30
N ALA A 639 -1.36 45.51 1.09
CA ALA A 639 -1.73 46.07 -0.18
C ALA A 639 -1.86 47.59 -0.10
N ARG A 640 -1.80 48.25 -1.25
CA ARG A 640 -1.90 49.71 -1.37
C ARG A 640 -2.72 50.06 -2.60
N VAL A 641 -3.77 50.86 -2.43
CA VAL A 641 -4.49 51.46 -3.54
C VAL A 641 -3.57 52.44 -4.26
N LEU A 642 -3.44 52.32 -5.59
CA LEU A 642 -2.57 53.20 -6.38
C LEU A 642 -3.09 54.65 -6.27
N GLY A 643 -2.20 55.57 -5.88
CA GLY A 643 -2.54 56.97 -5.60
C GLY A 643 -2.74 57.31 -4.11
N ASP A 644 -3.06 56.34 -3.24
CA ASP A 644 -3.17 56.58 -1.80
C ASP A 644 -1.79 56.54 -1.12
N LYS A 645 -1.57 57.31 -0.05
CA LYS A 645 -0.36 57.27 0.79
C LYS A 645 -0.42 56.18 1.86
N LYS A 646 -1.61 55.66 2.19
CA LYS A 646 -1.81 54.65 3.22
C LYS A 646 -1.72 53.23 2.66
N MET A 647 -1.38 52.26 3.52
CA MET A 647 -1.37 50.83 3.19
C MET A 647 -2.40 50.11 4.05
N ASP A 648 -3.03 49.10 3.49
CA ASP A 648 -3.99 48.23 4.16
C ASP A 648 -3.39 46.84 4.34
N ALA A 649 -3.60 46.25 5.51
CA ALA A 649 -3.35 44.84 5.77
C ALA A 649 -4.68 44.09 5.66
N TYR A 650 -4.72 43.08 4.81
CA TYR A 650 -5.84 42.16 4.63
C TYR A 650 -5.45 40.78 5.14
N MET A 651 -6.40 40.03 5.68
CA MET A 651 -6.18 38.70 6.22
C MET A 651 -7.36 37.79 5.92
N LYS A 652 -7.06 36.53 5.60
CA LYS A 652 -8.06 35.45 5.52
C LYS A 652 -7.57 34.17 6.18
N GLY A 653 -8.48 33.39 6.74
CA GLY A 653 -8.12 32.12 7.39
C GLY A 653 -9.27 31.45 8.12
N ALA A 654 -8.91 30.50 8.99
CA ALA A 654 -9.85 29.79 9.85
C ALA A 654 -10.61 30.78 10.74
N PRO A 655 -11.96 30.73 10.80
CA PRO A 655 -12.77 31.72 11.50
C PRO A 655 -12.36 31.93 12.97
N GLU A 656 -12.07 30.86 13.71
CA GLU A 656 -11.72 30.97 15.13
C GLU A 656 -10.37 31.68 15.32
N VAL A 657 -9.41 31.41 14.43
CA VAL A 657 -8.08 32.01 14.46
C VAL A 657 -8.15 33.50 14.09
N ILE A 658 -8.90 33.85 13.04
CA ILE A 658 -9.07 35.25 12.62
C ILE A 658 -9.79 36.04 13.71
N ALA A 659 -10.87 35.51 14.28
CA ALA A 659 -11.60 36.16 15.38
C ALA A 659 -10.68 36.43 16.58
N SER A 660 -9.77 35.51 16.92
CA SER A 660 -8.82 35.68 18.02
C SER A 660 -7.78 36.80 17.82
N LEU A 661 -7.54 37.20 16.56
CA LEU A 661 -6.59 38.27 16.18
C LEU A 661 -7.29 39.61 15.93
N CYS A 662 -8.62 39.61 15.84
CA CYS A 662 -9.42 40.79 15.65
C CYS A 662 -9.70 41.50 16.98
N LYS A 663 -10.04 42.79 16.90
CA LYS A 663 -10.54 43.54 18.05
C LYS A 663 -11.89 42.94 18.48
N PRO A 664 -12.09 42.64 19.78
CA PRO A 664 -13.32 42.01 20.25
C PRO A 664 -14.57 42.87 19.99
N GLU A 665 -14.42 44.19 19.90
CA GLU A 665 -15.49 45.14 19.55
C GLU A 665 -16.02 44.99 18.12
N THR A 666 -15.24 44.39 17.21
CA THR A 666 -15.61 44.23 15.79
C THR A 666 -16.24 42.87 15.50
N VAL A 667 -16.07 41.89 16.39
CA VAL A 667 -16.59 40.53 16.22
C VAL A 667 -18.07 40.51 16.64
N PRO A 668 -19.00 40.04 15.79
CA PRO A 668 -20.41 39.94 16.15
C PRO A 668 -20.64 39.04 17.37
N VAL A 669 -21.62 39.40 18.19
CA VAL A 669 -21.96 38.64 19.42
C VAL A 669 -22.50 37.23 19.09
N ASP A 670 -23.10 37.07 17.91
CA ASP A 670 -23.63 35.82 17.37
C ASP A 670 -22.62 35.03 16.50
N PHE A 671 -21.34 35.44 16.48
CA PHE A 671 -20.28 34.79 15.68
C PHE A 671 -20.19 33.28 15.86
N GLU A 672 -20.10 32.79 17.09
CA GLU A 672 -19.95 31.35 17.36
C GLU A 672 -21.17 30.57 16.87
N LYS A 673 -22.37 31.10 17.08
CA LYS A 673 -23.63 30.46 16.67
C LYS A 673 -23.75 30.38 15.15
N VAL A 674 -23.49 31.49 14.44
CA VAL A 674 -23.56 31.52 12.96
C VAL A 674 -22.51 30.61 12.34
N LEU A 675 -21.28 30.59 12.90
CA LEU A 675 -20.23 29.67 12.46
C LEU A 675 -20.64 28.21 12.69
N GLU A 676 -21.22 27.90 13.84
CA GLU A 676 -21.71 26.57 14.17
C GLU A 676 -22.84 26.14 13.22
N ASP A 677 -23.79 27.03 12.90
CA ASP A 677 -24.91 26.75 12.00
C ASP A 677 -24.43 26.41 10.57
N TYR A 678 -23.47 27.16 10.03
CA TYR A 678 -22.90 26.85 8.70
C TYR A 678 -22.04 25.58 8.70
N THR A 679 -21.24 25.38 9.74
CA THR A 679 -20.38 24.19 9.82
C THR A 679 -21.18 22.91 10.07
N LYS A 680 -22.30 22.99 10.81
CA LYS A 680 -23.29 21.90 10.95
C LYS A 680 -23.98 21.53 9.64
N GLN A 681 -24.19 22.51 8.76
CA GLN A 681 -24.72 22.30 7.41
C GLN A 681 -23.65 21.79 6.42
N GLY A 682 -22.41 21.58 6.86
CA GLY A 682 -21.33 21.03 6.02
C GLY A 682 -20.64 22.06 5.13
N PHE A 683 -20.90 23.35 5.31
CA PHE A 683 -20.18 24.39 4.58
C PHE A 683 -18.76 24.58 5.11
N ARG A 684 -17.86 24.93 4.20
CA ARG A 684 -16.51 25.40 4.52
C ARG A 684 -16.55 26.92 4.66
N VAL A 685 -16.27 27.39 5.87
CA VAL A 685 -16.36 28.81 6.21
C VAL A 685 -14.95 29.41 6.36
N ILE A 686 -14.74 30.60 5.81
CA ILE A 686 -13.48 31.37 5.90
C ILE A 686 -13.80 32.77 6.40
N ALA A 687 -13.04 33.26 7.38
CA ALA A 687 -13.20 34.63 7.86
C ALA A 687 -12.22 35.59 7.18
N LEU A 688 -12.66 36.83 7.00
CA LEU A 688 -11.86 37.95 6.52
C LEU A 688 -11.69 39.02 7.60
N ALA A 689 -10.52 39.63 7.64
CA ALA A 689 -10.22 40.76 8.51
C ALA A 689 -9.35 41.80 7.79
N HIS A 690 -9.50 43.07 8.16
CA HIS A 690 -8.70 44.17 7.60
C HIS A 690 -8.15 45.09 8.68
N ARG A 691 -7.04 45.78 8.39
CA ARG A 691 -6.50 46.82 9.25
C ARG A 691 -5.79 47.88 8.43
N LYS A 692 -6.12 49.15 8.70
CA LYS A 692 -5.39 50.30 8.15
C LYS A 692 -4.06 50.47 8.88
N LEU A 693 -2.95 50.45 8.14
CA LEU A 693 -1.61 50.64 8.70
C LEU A 693 -1.28 52.14 8.83
N GLU A 694 -0.37 52.47 9.75
CA GLU A 694 0.04 53.85 10.00
C GLU A 694 0.73 54.47 8.76
N SER A 695 0.46 55.75 8.50
CA SER A 695 0.97 56.48 7.33
C SER A 695 2.50 56.69 7.32
N LYS A 696 3.20 56.34 8.40
CA LYS A 696 4.68 56.43 8.53
C LYS A 696 5.41 55.19 8.01
N LEU A 697 4.71 54.10 7.67
CA LEU A 697 5.34 52.90 7.12
C LEU A 697 5.75 53.11 5.66
N THR A 698 7.06 53.07 5.41
CA THR A 698 7.62 53.05 4.05
C THR A 698 7.68 51.62 3.51
N TRP A 699 7.70 51.47 2.18
CA TRP A 699 7.79 50.18 1.49
C TRP A 699 8.93 49.29 2.01
N HIS A 700 10.13 49.86 2.20
CA HIS A 700 11.30 49.13 2.73
C HIS A 700 11.06 48.59 4.14
N LYS A 701 10.40 49.37 5.02
CA LYS A 701 10.10 48.91 6.38
C LYS A 701 9.11 47.74 6.37
N VAL A 702 8.12 47.77 5.49
CA VAL A 702 7.11 46.69 5.36
C VAL A 702 7.73 45.35 4.99
N GLN A 703 8.82 45.33 4.22
CA GLN A 703 9.52 44.08 3.84
C GLN A 703 10.23 43.39 5.03
N HIS A 704 10.55 44.13 6.10
CA HIS A 704 11.27 43.59 7.26
C HIS A 704 10.41 43.45 8.52
N ILE A 705 9.15 43.87 8.49
CA ILE A 705 8.26 43.71 9.65
C ILE A 705 7.89 42.24 9.85
N SER A 706 7.88 41.79 11.11
CA SER A 706 7.46 40.44 11.47
C SER A 706 5.97 40.24 11.23
N ARG A 707 5.61 39.02 10.83
CA ARG A 707 4.22 38.61 10.56
C ARG A 707 3.26 38.99 11.70
N ASP A 708 3.61 38.66 12.95
CA ASP A 708 2.75 38.92 14.11
C ASP A 708 2.43 40.41 14.32
N ALA A 709 3.36 41.31 13.99
CA ALA A 709 3.13 42.75 14.12
C ALA A 709 2.08 43.26 13.10
N ILE A 710 1.98 42.61 11.94
CA ILE A 710 0.99 42.92 10.91
C ILE A 710 -0.37 42.30 11.24
N GLU A 711 -0.37 41.11 11.84
CA GLU A 711 -1.57 40.30 12.08
C GLU A 711 -2.35 40.65 13.37
N ASN A 712 -1.87 41.56 14.22
CA ASN A 712 -2.52 41.93 15.49
C ASN A 712 -3.57 43.06 15.35
N ASN A 713 -4.59 43.09 16.21
CA ASN A 713 -5.60 44.17 16.29
C ASN A 713 -6.33 44.46 14.96
N MET A 714 -6.72 43.40 14.26
CA MET A 714 -7.46 43.52 12.99
C MET A 714 -8.94 43.86 13.23
N ASP A 715 -9.61 44.42 12.23
CA ASP A 715 -11.06 44.65 12.25
C ASP A 715 -11.75 43.52 11.48
N PHE A 716 -12.67 42.81 12.15
CA PHE A 716 -13.39 41.68 11.56
C PHE A 716 -14.38 42.15 10.49
N MET A 717 -14.39 41.50 9.32
CA MET A 717 -15.22 41.95 8.18
C MET A 717 -16.40 41.05 7.87
N GLY A 718 -16.27 39.73 8.08
CA GLY A 718 -17.29 38.76 7.71
C GLY A 718 -16.75 37.40 7.30
N LEU A 719 -17.64 36.59 6.74
CA LEU A 719 -17.44 35.19 6.38
C LEU A 719 -17.66 34.96 4.88
N ILE A 720 -16.90 34.04 4.32
CA ILE A 720 -17.08 33.45 2.99
C ILE A 720 -17.55 32.01 3.20
N ILE A 721 -18.67 31.65 2.60
CA ILE A 721 -19.28 30.33 2.70
C ILE A 721 -19.06 29.59 1.38
N MET A 722 -18.43 28.43 1.47
CA MET A 722 -18.18 27.55 0.32
C MET A 722 -18.76 26.16 0.56
N GLN A 723 -19.13 25.47 -0.51
CA GLN A 723 -19.69 24.13 -0.47
C GLN A 723 -18.75 23.12 -1.13
N ASN A 724 -18.52 21.98 -0.46
CA ASN A 724 -17.92 20.80 -1.09
C ASN A 724 -19.05 19.91 -1.62
N LYS A 725 -19.17 19.79 -2.93
CA LYS A 725 -20.21 18.97 -3.54
C LYS A 725 -19.82 17.49 -3.52
N LEU A 726 -20.75 16.63 -3.09
CA LEU A 726 -20.59 15.17 -3.16
C LEU A 726 -20.61 14.70 -4.62
N LYS A 727 -19.77 13.71 -4.95
CA LYS A 727 -19.89 13.02 -6.23
C LYS A 727 -21.20 12.24 -6.28
N GLN A 728 -21.86 12.27 -7.43
CA GLN A 728 -23.18 11.63 -7.61
C GLN A 728 -23.17 10.11 -7.31
N GLU A 729 -22.05 9.43 -7.56
CA GLU A 729 -21.92 7.99 -7.34
C GLU A 729 -21.66 7.63 -5.87
N THR A 730 -21.24 8.58 -5.03
CA THR A 730 -20.75 8.31 -3.67
C THR A 730 -21.80 7.62 -2.77
N PRO A 731 -23.04 8.14 -2.65
CA PRO A 731 -24.03 7.53 -1.75
C PRO A 731 -24.40 6.09 -2.13
N ALA A 732 -24.57 5.82 -3.44
CA ALA A 732 -24.92 4.49 -3.93
C ALA A 732 -23.82 3.45 -3.65
N VAL A 733 -22.55 3.83 -3.81
CA VAL A 733 -21.41 2.95 -3.54
C VAL A 733 -21.27 2.67 -2.04
N LEU A 734 -21.48 3.66 -1.18
CA LEU A 734 -21.44 3.46 0.28
C LEU A 734 -22.59 2.58 0.77
N GLU A 735 -23.78 2.71 0.17
CA GLU A 735 -24.90 1.81 0.44
C GLU A 735 -24.58 0.35 0.07
N ASP A 736 -23.93 0.11 -1.08
CA ASP A 736 -23.47 -1.22 -1.50
C ASP A 736 -22.45 -1.82 -0.52
N LEU A 737 -21.53 -1.00 0.02
CA LEU A 737 -20.56 -1.42 1.03
C LEU A 737 -21.24 -1.74 2.37
N HIS A 738 -22.22 -0.93 2.78
CA HIS A 738 -23.00 -1.15 3.99
C HIS A 738 -23.83 -2.45 3.90
N LYS A 739 -24.52 -2.69 2.77
CA LYS A 739 -25.22 -3.96 2.48
C LYS A 739 -24.29 -5.16 2.52
N ALA A 740 -23.02 -4.97 2.15
CA ALA A 740 -21.99 -6.00 2.19
C ALA A 740 -21.31 -6.16 3.57
N ASN A 741 -21.78 -5.46 4.60
CA ASN A 741 -21.20 -5.44 5.94
C ASN A 741 -19.69 -5.09 5.94
N ILE A 742 -19.32 -4.14 5.08
CA ILE A 742 -17.97 -3.57 5.00
C ILE A 742 -18.01 -2.22 5.69
N ARG A 743 -17.21 -2.08 6.74
CA ARG A 743 -17.14 -0.84 7.51
C ARG A 743 -16.46 0.25 6.68
N THR A 744 -17.05 1.43 6.68
CA THR A 744 -16.51 2.61 6.01
C THR A 744 -16.01 3.60 7.06
N VAL A 745 -14.84 4.18 6.83
CA VAL A 745 -14.20 5.15 7.73
C VAL A 745 -13.75 6.34 6.89
N MET A 746 -14.06 7.56 7.32
CA MET A 746 -13.59 8.79 6.69
C MET A 746 -12.32 9.28 7.38
N VAL A 747 -11.28 9.58 6.60
CA VAL A 747 -9.99 10.08 7.10
C VAL A 747 -9.60 11.33 6.32
N THR A 748 -9.75 12.51 6.92
CA THR A 748 -9.62 13.79 6.22
C THR A 748 -8.81 14.83 7.00
N GLY A 749 -8.27 15.81 6.27
CA GLY A 749 -7.65 17.02 6.83
C GLY A 749 -8.65 18.12 7.23
N ASP A 750 -9.93 17.97 6.89
CA ASP A 750 -10.97 18.99 7.11
C ASP A 750 -11.41 19.12 8.57
N ASN A 751 -12.24 20.15 8.86
CA ASN A 751 -12.85 20.32 10.17
C ASN A 751 -13.78 19.15 10.53
N MET A 752 -13.85 18.84 11.83
CA MET A 752 -14.64 17.74 12.39
C MET A 752 -16.12 17.85 12.01
N LEU A 753 -16.75 18.99 12.26
CA LEU A 753 -18.19 19.17 12.04
C LEU A 753 -18.55 19.03 10.56
N THR A 754 -17.74 19.61 9.68
CA THR A 754 -17.88 19.45 8.22
C THR A 754 -17.73 17.99 7.81
N ALA A 755 -16.72 17.28 8.35
CA ALA A 755 -16.52 15.86 8.05
C ALA A 755 -17.70 14.99 8.55
N VAL A 756 -18.26 15.30 9.72
CA VAL A 756 -19.46 14.62 10.25
C VAL A 756 -20.69 14.92 9.39
N SER A 757 -20.89 16.15 8.93
CA SER A 757 -21.97 16.49 7.99
C SER A 757 -21.84 15.70 6.69
N VAL A 758 -20.65 15.72 6.06
CA VAL A 758 -20.39 14.99 4.81
C VAL A 758 -20.56 13.48 5.02
N ALA A 759 -20.19 12.95 6.19
CA ALA A 759 -20.41 11.55 6.53
C ALA A 759 -21.90 11.18 6.65
N ARG A 760 -22.75 12.12 7.09
CA ARG A 760 -24.21 11.96 7.08
C ARG A 760 -24.79 12.06 5.69
N ASP A 761 -24.38 13.08 4.93
CA ASP A 761 -24.88 13.35 3.57
C ASP A 761 -24.56 12.21 2.60
N CYS A 762 -23.40 11.55 2.77
CA CYS A 762 -23.01 10.41 1.95
C CYS A 762 -23.56 9.06 2.44
N GLY A 763 -24.27 9.01 3.57
CA GLY A 763 -24.82 7.79 4.15
C GLY A 763 -23.80 6.89 4.87
N MET A 764 -22.62 7.42 5.21
CA MET A 764 -21.63 6.71 6.04
C MET A 764 -22.07 6.63 7.51
N ILE A 765 -22.78 7.65 8.00
CA ILE A 765 -23.45 7.70 9.29
C ILE A 765 -24.93 7.93 9.02
N LEU A 766 -25.81 7.09 9.55
CA LEU A 766 -27.25 7.29 9.35
C LEU A 766 -27.74 8.47 10.21
N PRO A 767 -28.77 9.22 9.78
CA PRO A 767 -29.27 10.38 10.54
C PRO A 767 -29.72 10.08 11.98
N GLN A 768 -30.10 8.83 12.25
CA GLN A 768 -30.51 8.34 13.58
C GLN A 768 -29.34 7.93 14.49
N ASP A 769 -28.13 7.79 13.95
CA ASP A 769 -26.98 7.28 14.69
C ASP A 769 -26.28 8.43 15.43
N LYS A 770 -25.93 8.18 16.70
CA LYS A 770 -25.33 9.22 17.56
C LYS A 770 -23.84 9.38 17.27
N VAL A 771 -23.37 10.62 17.15
CA VAL A 771 -21.94 10.91 16.98
C VAL A 771 -21.34 11.46 18.26
N ILE A 772 -20.33 10.76 18.79
CA ILE A 772 -19.58 11.14 19.99
C ILE A 772 -18.19 11.63 19.56
N ILE A 773 -17.92 12.90 19.82
CA ILE A 773 -16.62 13.54 19.56
C ILE A 773 -15.71 13.29 20.77
N ALA A 774 -14.56 12.67 20.52
CA ALA A 774 -13.52 12.42 21.51
C ALA A 774 -12.45 13.51 21.43
N GLU A 775 -12.41 14.39 22.43
CA GLU A 775 -11.40 15.45 22.53
C GLU A 775 -10.39 15.12 23.63
N ALA A 776 -9.15 14.81 23.24
CA ALA A 776 -8.10 14.47 24.17
C ALA A 776 -7.13 15.64 24.37
N LEU A 777 -6.92 16.00 25.63
CA LEU A 777 -6.03 17.08 26.05
C LEU A 777 -4.70 16.49 26.55
N PRO A 778 -3.55 17.02 26.07
CA PRO A 778 -2.24 16.61 26.55
C PRO A 778 -2.04 17.02 28.02
N PRO A 779 -1.13 16.36 28.74
CA PRO A 779 -0.84 16.71 30.13
C PRO A 779 -0.26 18.13 30.23
N LYS A 780 -0.90 19.00 31.03
CA LYS A 780 -0.42 20.36 31.35
C LYS A 780 -0.45 20.58 32.86
N ASP A 781 0.58 21.26 33.38
CA ASP A 781 0.69 21.73 34.78
C ASP A 781 0.44 20.64 35.85
N GLY A 782 1.09 19.47 35.72
CA GLY A 782 0.99 18.38 36.70
C GLY A 782 -0.31 17.57 36.67
N LYS A 783 -1.23 17.86 35.74
CA LYS A 783 -2.45 17.07 35.50
C LYS A 783 -2.19 15.97 34.46
N VAL A 784 -2.77 14.79 34.68
CA VAL A 784 -2.69 13.66 33.74
C VAL A 784 -3.51 13.97 32.48
N ALA A 785 -3.16 13.36 31.34
CA ALA A 785 -3.91 13.50 30.09
C ALA A 785 -5.39 13.13 30.30
N LYS A 786 -6.32 13.85 29.67
CA LYS A 786 -7.78 13.63 29.82
C LYS A 786 -8.48 13.60 28.47
N ILE A 787 -9.52 12.78 28.35
CA ILE A 787 -10.44 12.74 27.20
C ILE A 787 -11.79 13.29 27.64
N ILE A 788 -12.33 14.25 26.88
CA ILE A 788 -13.66 14.84 27.06
C ILE A 788 -14.57 14.32 25.94
N TRP A 789 -15.77 13.87 26.30
CA TRP A 789 -16.74 13.30 25.36
C TRP A 789 -17.88 14.29 25.07
N HIS A 790 -17.97 14.75 23.83
CA HIS A 790 -19.02 15.66 23.37
C HIS A 790 -19.99 14.95 22.41
N TYR A 791 -21.28 15.19 22.55
CA TYR A 791 -22.27 14.68 21.60
C TYR A 791 -22.55 15.75 20.55
N ALA A 792 -22.41 15.40 19.27
CA ALA A 792 -22.64 16.35 18.18
C ALA A 792 -24.12 16.75 18.05
N ASP A 793 -25.03 15.85 18.45
CA ASP A 793 -26.48 16.06 18.37
C ASP A 793 -27.03 16.51 19.72
N SER A 794 -27.25 17.82 19.87
CA SER A 794 -28.09 18.33 20.96
C SER A 794 -29.54 18.25 20.53
N LEU A 795 -30.36 17.50 21.27
CA LEU A 795 -31.78 17.21 21.02
C LEU A 795 -32.58 18.42 20.51
N THR A 796 -32.93 18.42 19.23
CA THR A 796 -33.97 19.26 18.62
C THR A 796 -35.36 18.74 19.00
N GLN A 797 -35.76 18.91 20.27
CA GLN A 797 -37.15 18.82 20.70
C GLN A 797 -37.33 19.69 21.96
N CYS A 798 -37.62 20.98 21.76
CA CYS A 798 -38.43 21.83 22.64
C CYS A 798 -38.43 23.24 22.05
N ASN A 799 -39.43 23.55 21.25
CA ASN A 799 -39.98 24.90 21.10
C ASN A 799 -41.20 24.85 20.19
N GLU A 800 -42.33 24.43 20.73
CA GLU A 800 -43.65 24.98 20.39
C GLU A 800 -44.59 24.80 21.58
N SER A 801 -44.69 25.82 22.45
CA SER A 801 -45.95 26.41 22.91
C SER A 801 -45.72 27.37 24.10
N SER A 802 -45.87 28.66 23.77
CA SER A 802 -46.49 29.74 24.55
C SER A 802 -46.53 29.67 26.09
N ALA A 803 -46.04 30.76 26.68
CA ALA A 803 -46.37 31.27 28.01
C ALA A 803 -47.86 31.19 28.36
N ILE A 804 -48.17 30.81 29.61
CA ILE A 804 -49.17 31.40 30.53
C ILE A 804 -49.08 30.69 31.91
N ASP A 805 -48.95 31.52 32.94
CA ASP A 805 -49.31 31.43 34.36
C ASP A 805 -48.91 30.27 35.30
N SER A 806 -48.55 30.72 36.51
CA SER A 806 -48.26 29.96 37.72
C SER A 806 -49.56 29.46 38.38
N GLU A 807 -49.61 28.18 38.76
CA GLU A 807 -49.93 27.69 40.12
C GLU A 807 -50.14 26.16 40.16
N ALA A 808 -49.60 25.56 41.23
CA ALA A 808 -49.74 24.21 41.82
C ALA A 808 -50.53 23.08 41.10
N ILE A 809 -49.91 21.89 41.02
CA ILE A 809 -50.30 20.59 41.63
C ILE A 809 -49.36 19.48 41.06
N PRO A 810 -48.79 18.57 41.89
CA PRO A 810 -47.87 17.54 41.40
C PRO A 810 -48.66 16.35 40.84
N ILE A 811 -48.63 16.15 39.53
CA ILE A 811 -49.15 14.94 38.89
C ILE A 811 -47.95 14.10 38.42
N LYS A 812 -47.90 12.89 38.98
CA LYS A 812 -46.97 11.79 38.70
C LYS A 812 -46.46 11.80 37.26
N PHE A 813 -45.18 12.15 37.09
CA PHE A 813 -44.43 11.78 35.90
C PHE A 813 -44.24 10.26 35.91
N GLY A 814 -44.80 9.62 34.88
CA GLY A 814 -44.54 8.24 34.56
C GLY A 814 -43.05 8.01 34.34
N HIS A 815 -42.64 6.80 34.66
CA HIS A 815 -41.38 6.21 34.24
C HIS A 815 -41.17 6.39 32.73
N ASP A 816 -40.47 7.44 32.30
CA ASP A 816 -39.71 7.38 31.06
C ASP A 816 -38.43 6.61 31.38
N SER A 817 -38.50 5.33 31.02
CA SER A 817 -37.56 4.27 31.25
C SER A 817 -36.16 4.59 30.73
N LEU A 818 -35.18 4.40 31.62
CA LEU A 818 -33.74 4.26 31.37
C LEU A 818 -33.36 3.17 30.33
N GLU A 819 -34.32 2.49 29.71
CA GLU A 819 -34.12 1.39 28.76
C GLU A 819 -33.92 1.89 27.30
N ASP A 820 -34.38 3.09 26.93
CA ASP A 820 -34.20 3.62 25.56
C ASP A 820 -32.79 4.19 25.30
N PHE A 821 -31.97 4.38 26.33
CA PHE A 821 -30.60 4.90 26.18
C PHE A 821 -29.61 3.85 25.63
N GLN A 822 -29.91 2.55 25.70
CA GLN A 822 -28.97 1.47 25.37
C GLN A 822 -29.06 0.95 23.91
N SER A 823 -30.02 1.40 23.09
CA SER A 823 -30.29 0.76 21.78
C SER A 823 -29.87 1.56 20.54
N THR A 824 -29.42 2.82 20.64
CA THR A 824 -29.02 3.59 19.46
C THR A 824 -27.54 3.34 19.12
N PRO A 825 -27.19 2.90 17.89
CA PRO A 825 -25.80 2.78 17.46
C PRO A 825 -25.09 4.14 17.55
N TYR A 826 -23.81 4.09 17.91
CA TYR A 826 -22.99 5.28 18.11
C TYR A 826 -21.68 5.19 17.32
N HIS A 827 -21.17 6.34 16.91
CA HIS A 827 -19.94 6.51 16.15
C HIS A 827 -19.01 7.49 16.85
N PHE A 828 -17.70 7.20 16.83
CA PHE A 828 -16.71 8.17 17.30
C PHE A 828 -16.19 9.04 16.17
N ALA A 829 -16.02 10.32 16.49
CA ALA A 829 -15.31 11.29 15.68
C ALA A 829 -14.14 11.86 16.50
N MET A 830 -12.93 11.95 15.94
CA MET A 830 -11.77 12.50 16.66
C MET A 830 -10.84 13.27 15.73
N ASN A 831 -10.15 14.26 16.31
CA ASN A 831 -9.20 15.10 15.56
C ASN A 831 -7.79 14.52 15.64
N GLY A 832 -6.92 14.87 14.69
CA GLY A 832 -5.53 14.39 14.66
C GLY A 832 -4.74 14.65 15.94
N LYS A 833 -4.95 15.80 16.60
CA LYS A 833 -4.28 16.12 17.88
C LYS A 833 -4.69 15.15 19.00
N SER A 834 -5.99 14.89 19.12
CA SER A 834 -6.54 13.96 20.11
C SER A 834 -6.09 12.54 19.82
N PHE A 835 -6.07 12.15 18.54
CA PHE A 835 -5.61 10.83 18.11
C PHE A 835 -4.16 10.55 18.54
N SER A 836 -3.24 11.51 18.36
CA SER A 836 -1.86 11.39 18.83
C SER A 836 -1.75 11.24 20.35
N VAL A 837 -2.49 12.06 21.11
CA VAL A 837 -2.54 11.97 22.59
C VAL A 837 -3.09 10.61 23.05
N ILE A 838 -4.11 10.09 22.36
CA ILE A 838 -4.73 8.79 22.65
C ILE A 838 -3.75 7.65 22.38
N LEU A 839 -3.04 7.67 21.25
CA LEU A 839 -2.04 6.65 20.93
C LEU A 839 -0.89 6.61 21.95
N GLU A 840 -0.45 7.76 22.43
CA GLU A 840 0.69 7.86 23.35
C GLU A 840 0.31 7.50 24.79
N HIS A 841 -0.79 8.07 25.30
CA HIS A 841 -1.14 8.00 26.73
C HIS A 841 -2.29 7.04 27.07
N PHE A 842 -3.08 6.61 26.09
CA PHE A 842 -4.29 5.80 26.30
C PHE A 842 -4.26 4.48 25.50
N GLN A 843 -3.15 3.73 25.57
CA GLN A 843 -2.96 2.49 24.82
C GLN A 843 -4.07 1.44 25.04
N ASP A 844 -4.65 1.39 26.24
CA ASP A 844 -5.78 0.50 26.58
C ASP A 844 -7.08 0.84 25.81
N LEU A 845 -7.29 2.14 25.52
CA LEU A 845 -8.52 2.63 24.86
C LEU A 845 -8.40 2.67 23.33
N VAL A 846 -7.18 2.66 22.79
CA VAL A 846 -6.94 2.67 21.33
C VAL A 846 -7.75 1.58 20.62
N PRO A 847 -7.72 0.29 21.03
CA PRO A 847 -8.47 -0.74 20.31
C PRO A 847 -9.99 -0.56 20.40
N LYS A 848 -10.50 -0.05 21.54
CA LYS A 848 -11.93 0.26 21.74
C LYS A 848 -12.39 1.39 20.81
N LEU A 849 -11.59 2.44 20.71
CA LEU A 849 -11.85 3.58 19.83
C LEU A 849 -11.72 3.23 18.34
N MET A 850 -10.76 2.38 17.98
CA MET A 850 -10.62 1.90 16.61
C MET A 850 -11.82 1.05 16.15
N LEU A 851 -12.58 0.45 17.06
CA LEU A 851 -13.76 -0.36 16.72
C LEU A 851 -14.96 0.48 16.25
N HIS A 852 -15.19 1.65 16.86
CA HIS A 852 -16.35 2.51 16.58
C HIS A 852 -15.98 3.88 15.96
N GLY A 853 -14.69 4.17 15.75
CA GLY A 853 -14.23 5.39 15.07
C GLY A 853 -14.62 5.44 13.60
N THR A 854 -15.48 6.37 13.22
CA THR A 854 -15.94 6.50 11.82
C THR A 854 -15.36 7.74 11.14
N VAL A 855 -15.12 8.82 11.88
CA VAL A 855 -14.60 10.08 11.31
C VAL A 855 -13.32 10.47 12.01
N PHE A 856 -12.23 10.56 11.24
CA PHE A 856 -10.94 11.07 11.67
C PHE A 856 -10.65 12.35 10.90
N ALA A 857 -10.76 13.49 11.56
CA ALA A 857 -10.68 14.81 10.95
C ALA A 857 -9.38 15.53 11.35
N ARG A 858 -8.98 16.57 10.58
CA ARG A 858 -7.72 17.30 10.77
C ARG A 858 -6.49 16.38 10.93
N MET A 859 -6.44 15.29 10.15
CA MET A 859 -5.35 14.30 10.18
C MET A 859 -4.18 14.72 9.28
N ALA A 860 -2.95 14.66 9.82
CA ALA A 860 -1.74 14.79 9.03
C ALA A 860 -1.45 13.50 8.22
N PRO A 861 -0.68 13.55 7.12
CA PRO A 861 -0.35 12.37 6.30
C PRO A 861 0.21 11.19 7.09
N ASP A 862 1.14 11.45 8.03
CA ASP A 862 1.73 10.39 8.87
C ASP A 862 0.70 9.77 9.81
N GLN A 863 -0.23 10.59 10.32
CA GLN A 863 -1.32 10.11 11.17
C GLN A 863 -2.30 9.24 10.37
N LYS A 864 -2.52 9.51 9.07
CA LYS A 864 -3.30 8.63 8.20
C LYS A 864 -2.64 7.24 8.13
N THR A 865 -1.32 7.18 7.98
CA THR A 865 -0.56 5.91 7.96
C THR A 865 -0.67 5.18 9.30
N GLN A 866 -0.47 5.88 10.42
CA GLN A 866 -0.61 5.32 11.77
C GLN A 866 -2.02 4.78 12.05
N LEU A 867 -3.06 5.44 11.53
CA LEU A 867 -4.44 4.95 11.65
C LEU A 867 -4.63 3.62 10.91
N ILE A 868 -4.10 3.48 9.69
CA ILE A 868 -4.15 2.21 8.95
C ILE A 868 -3.46 1.10 9.76
N GLU A 869 -2.31 1.38 10.36
CA GLU A 869 -1.60 0.41 11.22
C GLU A 869 -2.39 0.07 12.48
N ALA A 870 -2.97 1.06 13.16
CA ALA A 870 -3.80 0.85 14.34
C ALA A 870 -5.02 -0.05 14.03
N LEU A 871 -5.65 0.15 12.87
CA LEU A 871 -6.75 -0.70 12.41
C LEU A 871 -6.28 -2.12 12.07
N GLN A 872 -5.12 -2.27 11.43
CA GLN A 872 -4.51 -3.58 11.15
C GLN A 872 -4.13 -4.34 12.43
N ASN A 873 -3.62 -3.64 13.45
CA ASN A 873 -3.27 -4.20 14.77
C ASN A 873 -4.49 -4.71 15.55
N VAL A 874 -5.69 -4.34 15.14
CA VAL A 874 -6.97 -4.84 15.67
C VAL A 874 -7.53 -5.98 14.80
N ASP A 875 -6.72 -6.53 13.88
CA ASP A 875 -7.03 -7.61 12.91
C ASP A 875 -8.05 -7.23 11.82
N TYR A 876 -8.19 -5.95 11.48
CA TYR A 876 -8.96 -5.55 10.29
C TYR A 876 -8.16 -5.75 9.00
N PHE A 877 -8.83 -6.23 7.96
CA PHE A 877 -8.33 -6.17 6.59
C PHE A 877 -8.71 -4.81 6.00
N VAL A 878 -7.79 -3.86 6.15
CA VAL A 878 -7.97 -2.46 5.78
C VAL A 878 -7.66 -2.19 4.31
N GLY A 879 -8.63 -1.61 3.60
CA GLY A 879 -8.44 -0.94 2.32
C GLY A 879 -8.36 0.57 2.52
N MET A 880 -7.68 1.28 1.62
CA MET A 880 -7.61 2.75 1.60
C MET A 880 -7.91 3.23 0.18
N CYS A 881 -8.76 4.23 0.03
CA CYS A 881 -9.04 4.90 -1.24
C CYS A 881 -8.79 6.40 -1.07
N GLY A 882 -7.93 6.95 -1.92
CA GLY A 882 -7.50 8.34 -1.90
C GLY A 882 -7.04 8.78 -3.29
N ASP A 883 -6.91 10.08 -3.49
CA ASP A 883 -6.54 10.71 -4.75
C ASP A 883 -5.28 11.59 -4.62
N GLY A 884 -5.02 12.13 -3.43
CA GLY A 884 -3.86 12.99 -3.15
C GLY A 884 -2.62 12.23 -2.65
N ALA A 885 -1.43 12.81 -2.76
CA ALA A 885 -0.23 12.17 -2.19
C ALA A 885 -0.15 12.28 -0.66
N ASN A 886 -1.00 13.10 -0.04
CA ASN A 886 -1.22 13.07 1.42
C ASN A 886 -1.68 11.67 1.89
N ASP A 887 -2.22 10.84 0.98
CA ASP A 887 -2.62 9.46 1.25
C ASP A 887 -1.57 8.41 0.85
N CYS A 888 -0.46 8.81 0.23
CA CYS A 888 0.54 7.91 -0.35
C CYS A 888 1.04 6.86 0.66
N GLY A 889 1.38 7.28 1.87
CA GLY A 889 1.80 6.39 2.96
C GLY A 889 0.69 5.41 3.38
N ALA A 890 -0.53 5.91 3.55
CA ALA A 890 -1.70 5.11 3.92
C ALA A 890 -2.10 4.10 2.83
N LEU A 891 -2.10 4.51 1.55
CA LEU A 891 -2.38 3.67 0.38
C LEU A 891 -1.38 2.51 0.26
N LYS A 892 -0.09 2.81 0.47
CA LYS A 892 0.98 1.80 0.44
C LYS A 892 0.85 0.80 1.59
N ARG A 893 0.55 1.29 2.80
CA ARG A 893 0.48 0.49 4.03
C ARG A 893 -0.78 -0.37 4.11
N ALA A 894 -1.88 0.06 3.49
CA ALA A 894 -3.12 -0.69 3.40
C ALA A 894 -2.95 -2.04 2.68
N HIS A 895 -3.78 -3.03 3.04
CA HIS A 895 -3.80 -4.32 2.37
C HIS A 895 -4.25 -4.17 0.89
N GLY A 896 -5.22 -3.28 0.66
CA GLY A 896 -5.64 -2.85 -0.67
C GLY A 896 -5.75 -1.32 -0.75
N GLY A 897 -4.68 -0.66 -1.19
CA GLY A 897 -4.68 0.77 -1.51
C GLY A 897 -5.16 1.02 -2.95
N ILE A 898 -6.05 1.99 -3.14
CA ILE A 898 -6.58 2.39 -4.45
C ILE A 898 -6.36 3.89 -4.66
N SER A 899 -5.57 4.23 -5.67
CA SER A 899 -5.40 5.61 -6.13
C SER A 899 -6.47 5.94 -7.17
N LEU A 900 -7.16 7.07 -7.02
CA LEU A 900 -8.11 7.58 -8.02
C LEU A 900 -7.48 8.52 -9.06
N SER A 901 -6.21 8.89 -8.87
CA SER A 901 -5.44 9.76 -9.78
C SER A 901 -4.39 8.97 -10.56
N GLU A 902 -4.12 9.39 -11.82
CA GLU A 902 -3.04 8.86 -12.67
C GLU A 902 -1.65 9.42 -12.29
N LEU A 903 -1.58 10.41 -11.39
CA LEU A 903 -0.35 11.04 -10.89
C LEU A 903 0.44 10.10 -9.95
N GLU A 904 1.64 10.46 -9.44
CA GLU A 904 2.53 9.49 -8.75
C GLU A 904 1.96 8.88 -7.44
N ALA A 905 0.82 9.33 -6.89
CA ALA A 905 0.08 8.56 -5.88
C ALA A 905 -0.23 7.11 -6.36
N SER A 906 -0.38 6.95 -7.68
CA SER A 906 -0.47 5.66 -8.38
C SER A 906 0.80 4.80 -8.30
N VAL A 907 1.97 5.41 -8.10
CA VAL A 907 3.28 4.74 -8.05
C VAL A 907 3.44 4.01 -6.72
N ALA A 908 2.92 4.58 -5.63
CA ALA A 908 2.93 3.96 -4.32
C ALA A 908 1.76 3.00 -4.07
N SER A 909 0.60 3.25 -4.70
CA SER A 909 -0.59 2.44 -4.53
C SER A 909 -0.52 1.11 -5.31
N PRO A 910 -0.92 -0.04 -4.73
CA PRO A 910 -0.94 -1.30 -5.47
C PRO A 910 -1.99 -1.33 -6.60
N PHE A 911 -3.06 -0.54 -6.47
CA PHE A 911 -4.12 -0.40 -7.46
C PHE A 911 -4.30 1.07 -7.86
N THR A 912 -4.53 1.31 -9.14
CA THR A 912 -4.77 2.64 -9.71
C THR A 912 -6.01 2.58 -10.59
N SER A 913 -7.00 3.41 -10.28
CA SER A 913 -8.20 3.59 -11.08
C SER A 913 -7.98 4.68 -12.12
N LYS A 914 -8.39 4.41 -13.37
CA LYS A 914 -8.41 5.44 -14.43
C LYS A 914 -9.57 6.42 -14.27
N THR A 915 -10.67 5.97 -13.66
CA THR A 915 -11.84 6.80 -13.40
C THR A 915 -11.76 7.37 -11.99
N PRO A 916 -11.93 8.69 -11.80
CA PRO A 916 -11.86 9.34 -10.49
C PRO A 916 -13.15 9.13 -9.68
N SER A 917 -13.62 7.89 -9.56
CA SER A 917 -14.81 7.50 -8.81
C SER A 917 -14.52 6.33 -7.86
N ILE A 918 -15.14 6.38 -6.69
CA ILE A 918 -15.08 5.31 -5.69
C ILE A 918 -15.79 4.02 -6.12
N SER A 919 -16.49 4.00 -7.26
CA SER A 919 -17.09 2.78 -7.83
C SER A 919 -16.07 1.69 -8.16
N CYS A 920 -14.77 2.03 -8.23
CA CYS A 920 -13.68 1.08 -8.33
C CYS A 920 -13.55 0.16 -7.09
N VAL A 921 -13.90 0.62 -5.89
CA VAL A 921 -13.79 -0.14 -4.63
C VAL A 921 -14.66 -1.41 -4.63
N PRO A 922 -15.99 -1.36 -4.83
CA PRO A 922 -16.80 -2.56 -4.86
C PRO A 922 -16.43 -3.48 -6.04
N ASN A 923 -16.00 -2.93 -7.19
CA ASN A 923 -15.50 -3.73 -8.31
C ASN A 923 -14.25 -4.53 -7.93
N LEU A 924 -13.29 -3.91 -7.24
CA LEU A 924 -12.07 -4.55 -6.76
C LEU A 924 -12.37 -5.65 -5.74
N ILE A 925 -13.27 -5.39 -4.78
CA ILE A 925 -13.64 -6.38 -3.76
C ILE A 925 -14.39 -7.56 -4.39
N ARG A 926 -15.30 -7.32 -5.35
CA ARG A 926 -15.99 -8.38 -6.10
C ARG A 926 -15.02 -9.30 -6.84
N GLU A 927 -14.09 -8.71 -7.59
CA GLU A 927 -13.06 -9.47 -8.30
C GLU A 927 -12.08 -10.16 -7.35
N GLY A 928 -11.70 -9.51 -6.25
CA GLY A 928 -10.84 -10.11 -5.22
C GLY A 928 -11.47 -11.33 -4.55
N ARG A 929 -12.77 -11.27 -4.23
CA ARG A 929 -13.53 -12.41 -3.69
C ARG A 929 -13.64 -13.55 -4.69
N ALA A 930 -13.89 -13.24 -5.97
CA ALA A 930 -13.95 -14.23 -7.03
C ALA A 930 -12.58 -14.88 -7.31
N ALA A 931 -11.50 -14.10 -7.32
CA ALA A 931 -10.13 -14.57 -7.48
C ALA A 931 -9.72 -15.50 -6.33
N LEU A 932 -9.96 -15.09 -5.08
CA LEU A 932 -9.66 -15.90 -3.90
C LEU A 932 -10.43 -17.23 -3.91
N MET A 933 -11.73 -17.20 -4.24
CA MET A 933 -12.53 -18.41 -4.42
C MET A 933 -12.01 -19.31 -5.53
N THR A 934 -11.54 -18.72 -6.63
CA THR A 934 -10.96 -19.46 -7.74
C THR A 934 -9.66 -20.14 -7.32
N SER A 935 -8.77 -19.46 -6.62
CA SER A 935 -7.56 -20.06 -6.04
C SER A 935 -7.89 -21.23 -5.11
N PHE A 936 -8.92 -21.11 -4.26
CA PHE A 936 -9.36 -22.21 -3.40
C PHE A 936 -9.91 -23.40 -4.19
N CYS A 937 -10.73 -23.16 -5.21
CA CYS A 937 -11.33 -24.25 -5.97
C CYS A 937 -10.30 -24.98 -6.83
N VAL A 938 -9.38 -24.23 -7.45
CA VAL A 938 -8.23 -24.80 -8.15
C VAL A 938 -7.37 -25.61 -7.19
N PHE A 939 -7.08 -25.10 -6.01
CA PHE A 939 -6.32 -25.86 -5.01
C PHE A 939 -7.02 -27.16 -4.59
N LYS A 940 -8.33 -27.11 -4.28
CA LYS A 940 -9.10 -28.33 -3.93
C LYS A 940 -9.05 -29.37 -5.05
N PHE A 941 -9.24 -28.92 -6.29
CA PHE A 941 -9.17 -29.77 -7.46
C PHE A 941 -7.77 -30.39 -7.62
N MET A 942 -6.72 -29.56 -7.50
CA MET A 942 -5.33 -30.00 -7.61
C MET A 942 -4.95 -31.01 -6.50
N ALA A 943 -5.41 -30.79 -5.27
CA ALA A 943 -5.20 -31.71 -4.17
C ALA A 943 -5.90 -33.06 -4.39
N LEU A 944 -7.17 -33.01 -4.82
CA LEU A 944 -7.98 -34.22 -4.93
C LEU A 944 -7.58 -35.08 -6.13
N TYR A 945 -7.21 -34.49 -7.27
CA TYR A 945 -6.75 -35.30 -8.40
C TYR A 945 -5.46 -36.05 -8.05
N SER A 946 -4.49 -35.41 -7.36
CA SER A 946 -3.25 -36.07 -6.96
C SER A 946 -3.51 -37.26 -6.03
N ILE A 947 -4.51 -37.16 -5.15
CA ILE A 947 -4.89 -38.27 -4.26
C ILE A 947 -5.60 -39.40 -5.03
N ILE A 948 -6.49 -39.07 -5.98
CA ILE A 948 -7.13 -40.05 -6.85
C ILE A 948 -6.08 -40.81 -7.67
N GLN A 949 -5.14 -40.09 -8.29
CA GLN A 949 -4.06 -40.66 -9.09
C GLN A 949 -3.10 -41.51 -8.24
N TYR A 950 -2.69 -41.00 -7.06
CA TYR A 950 -1.89 -41.75 -6.09
C TYR A 950 -2.58 -43.08 -5.71
N PHE A 951 -3.89 -43.05 -5.46
CA PHE A 951 -4.64 -44.25 -5.10
C PHE A 951 -4.80 -45.21 -6.29
N SER A 952 -4.98 -44.69 -7.52
CA SER A 952 -4.96 -45.48 -8.76
C SER A 952 -3.70 -46.32 -8.87
N VAL A 953 -2.54 -45.67 -8.75
CA VAL A 953 -1.25 -46.33 -8.90
C VAL A 953 -0.99 -47.29 -7.73
N THR A 954 -1.35 -46.91 -6.51
CA THR A 954 -1.23 -47.80 -5.33
C THR A 954 -2.05 -49.08 -5.48
N LEU A 955 -3.28 -49.01 -6.01
CA LEU A 955 -4.10 -50.19 -6.29
C LEU A 955 -3.49 -51.07 -7.38
N LEU A 956 -2.97 -50.49 -8.46
CA LEU A 956 -2.34 -51.24 -9.54
C LEU A 956 -1.02 -51.90 -9.09
N TYR A 957 -0.23 -51.23 -8.25
CA TYR A 957 0.97 -51.81 -7.66
C TYR A 957 0.67 -53.02 -6.76
N SER A 958 -0.52 -53.11 -6.16
CA SER A 958 -0.92 -54.30 -5.40
C SER A 958 -0.98 -55.57 -6.24
N ILE A 959 -1.17 -55.44 -7.56
CA ILE A 959 -1.15 -56.53 -8.54
C ILE A 959 0.07 -56.45 -9.47
N LEU A 960 1.09 -55.67 -9.09
CA LEU A 960 2.33 -55.48 -9.84
C LEU A 960 2.15 -54.81 -11.23
N SER A 961 1.05 -54.10 -11.45
CA SER A 961 0.73 -53.37 -12.69
C SER A 961 0.88 -51.85 -12.52
N ASN A 962 0.99 -51.07 -13.60
CA ASN A 962 0.95 -49.60 -13.55
C ASN A 962 0.06 -49.01 -14.67
N LEU A 963 -0.24 -47.71 -14.58
CA LEU A 963 -0.80 -46.93 -15.69
C LEU A 963 0.26 -46.76 -16.79
N GLY A 964 -0.18 -46.74 -18.06
CA GLY A 964 0.71 -46.52 -19.21
C GLY A 964 1.05 -45.04 -19.46
N ASP A 965 2.11 -44.76 -20.25
CA ASP A 965 2.58 -43.40 -20.58
C ASP A 965 1.49 -42.51 -21.15
N PHE A 966 0.78 -43.02 -22.15
CA PHE A 966 -0.27 -42.27 -22.84
C PHE A 966 -1.50 -42.09 -21.95
N GLN A 967 -1.73 -42.97 -20.96
CA GLN A 967 -2.77 -42.80 -19.96
C GLN A 967 -2.42 -41.64 -19.00
N PHE A 968 -1.19 -41.58 -18.50
CA PHE A 968 -0.71 -40.45 -17.70
C PHE A 968 -0.77 -39.13 -18.47
N LEU A 969 -0.30 -39.13 -19.73
CA LEU A 969 -0.33 -37.94 -20.58
C LEU A 969 -1.77 -37.50 -20.86
N PHE A 970 -2.68 -38.43 -21.13
CA PHE A 970 -4.09 -38.11 -21.34
C PHE A 970 -4.74 -37.51 -20.09
N ILE A 971 -4.49 -38.07 -18.91
CA ILE A 971 -4.99 -37.55 -17.64
C ILE A 971 -4.46 -36.12 -17.41
N ASP A 972 -3.15 -35.94 -17.38
CA ASP A 972 -2.56 -34.66 -16.95
C ASP A 972 -2.72 -33.55 -18.00
N LEU A 973 -2.53 -33.86 -19.29
CA LEU A 973 -2.55 -32.86 -20.36
C LEU A 973 -3.95 -32.64 -20.94
N ALA A 974 -4.69 -33.71 -21.25
CA ALA A 974 -5.98 -33.58 -21.91
C ALA A 974 -7.11 -33.25 -20.92
N ILE A 975 -7.11 -33.87 -19.74
CA ILE A 975 -8.14 -33.63 -18.73
C ILE A 975 -7.73 -32.50 -17.79
N ILE A 976 -6.70 -32.70 -16.95
CA ILE A 976 -6.39 -31.82 -15.81
C ILE A 976 -6.00 -30.41 -16.30
N LEU A 977 -5.07 -30.28 -17.24
CA LEU A 977 -4.60 -28.98 -17.72
C LEU A 977 -5.75 -28.13 -18.30
N VAL A 978 -6.54 -28.71 -19.21
CA VAL A 978 -7.66 -28.02 -19.88
C VAL A 978 -8.71 -27.58 -18.86
N VAL A 979 -9.07 -28.48 -17.94
CA VAL A 979 -10.09 -28.22 -16.92
C VAL A 979 -9.65 -27.12 -15.95
N VAL A 980 -8.40 -27.15 -15.45
CA VAL A 980 -7.89 -26.16 -14.48
C VAL A 980 -7.88 -24.75 -15.06
N PHE A 981 -7.38 -24.59 -16.28
CA PHE A 981 -7.32 -23.27 -16.91
C PHE A 981 -8.71 -22.74 -17.25
N THR A 982 -9.60 -23.57 -17.79
CA THR A 982 -10.96 -23.14 -18.12
C THR A 982 -11.79 -22.86 -16.87
N MET A 983 -11.65 -23.63 -15.81
CA MET A 983 -12.27 -23.40 -14.50
C MET A 983 -11.87 -22.06 -13.87
N SER A 984 -10.64 -21.61 -14.14
CA SER A 984 -10.08 -20.34 -13.64
C SER A 984 -10.65 -19.09 -14.32
N LEU A 985 -11.40 -19.24 -15.42
CA LEU A 985 -11.97 -18.12 -16.19
C LEU A 985 -13.32 -17.61 -15.64
N ASN A 986 -13.85 -18.22 -14.57
CA ASN A 986 -15.14 -17.83 -14.00
C ASN A 986 -15.16 -16.34 -13.59
N PRO A 987 -16.11 -15.54 -14.09
CA PRO A 987 -16.22 -14.12 -13.72
C PRO A 987 -16.83 -13.93 -12.33
N ALA A 988 -16.61 -12.75 -11.74
CA ALA A 988 -17.18 -12.38 -10.46
C ALA A 988 -18.72 -12.24 -10.49
N TRP A 989 -19.34 -12.47 -9.34
CA TRP A 989 -20.77 -12.17 -9.16
C TRP A 989 -21.01 -10.65 -9.23
N LYS A 990 -22.16 -10.24 -9.77
CA LYS A 990 -22.45 -8.83 -10.05
C LYS A 990 -22.68 -8.01 -8.77
N GLU A 991 -23.32 -8.62 -7.77
CA GLU A 991 -23.65 -7.96 -6.51
C GLU A 991 -22.62 -8.29 -5.43
N LEU A 992 -22.39 -7.33 -4.52
CA LEU A 992 -21.49 -7.54 -3.40
C LEU A 992 -22.26 -8.15 -2.22
N VAL A 993 -21.96 -9.41 -1.89
CA VAL A 993 -22.67 -10.16 -0.85
C VAL A 993 -22.07 -9.88 0.54
N ALA A 994 -22.82 -9.91 1.64
CA ALA A 994 -22.25 -9.68 2.97
C ALA A 994 -21.26 -10.77 3.44
N GLN A 995 -21.44 -12.01 2.95
CA GLN A 995 -20.56 -13.11 3.28
C GLN A 995 -19.14 -12.88 2.75
N ARG A 996 -18.12 -13.23 3.54
CA ARG A 996 -16.72 -13.21 3.12
C ARG A 996 -16.22 -14.62 2.76
N PRO A 997 -15.32 -14.75 1.79
CA PRO A 997 -14.56 -15.98 1.57
C PRO A 997 -13.80 -16.43 2.84
N PRO A 998 -13.53 -17.74 3.04
CA PRO A 998 -12.62 -18.19 4.08
C PRO A 998 -11.23 -17.53 3.97
N SER A 999 -10.58 -17.24 5.10
CA SER A 999 -9.28 -16.55 5.12
C SER A 999 -8.07 -17.48 4.90
N GLY A 1000 -8.26 -18.79 4.98
CA GLY A 1000 -7.20 -19.80 4.89
C GLY A 1000 -7.68 -21.09 4.24
N LEU A 1001 -6.74 -21.89 3.73
CA LEU A 1001 -7.02 -23.16 3.05
C LEU A 1001 -7.47 -24.24 4.04
N ILE A 1002 -6.94 -24.21 5.26
CA ILE A 1002 -7.23 -25.18 6.32
C ILE A 1002 -8.49 -24.76 7.10
N SER A 1003 -9.45 -24.14 6.42
CA SER A 1003 -10.78 -23.93 7.00
C SER A 1003 -11.50 -25.28 7.11
N GLY A 1004 -12.15 -25.55 8.26
CA GLY A 1004 -12.83 -26.82 8.50
C GLY A 1004 -13.84 -27.20 7.41
N ALA A 1005 -14.54 -26.21 6.84
CA ALA A 1005 -15.46 -26.41 5.73
C ALA A 1005 -14.77 -26.90 4.44
N LEU A 1006 -13.60 -26.33 4.11
CA LEU A 1006 -12.84 -26.69 2.92
C LEU A 1006 -12.20 -28.08 3.09
N LEU A 1007 -11.65 -28.37 4.28
CA LEU A 1007 -11.02 -29.65 4.59
C LEU A 1007 -12.05 -30.79 4.63
N PHE A 1008 -13.22 -30.56 5.22
CA PHE A 1008 -14.31 -31.55 5.20
C PHE A 1008 -14.82 -31.81 3.76
N SER A 1009 -14.95 -30.77 2.94
CA SER A 1009 -15.28 -30.91 1.51
C SER A 1009 -14.26 -31.78 0.78
N VAL A 1010 -12.96 -31.50 0.91
CA VAL A 1010 -11.91 -32.31 0.28
C VAL A 1010 -11.91 -33.75 0.82
N LEU A 1011 -11.95 -33.94 2.14
CA LEU A 1011 -11.91 -35.27 2.76
C LEU A 1011 -13.11 -36.15 2.38
N SER A 1012 -14.31 -35.57 2.36
CA SER A 1012 -15.52 -36.30 1.95
C SER A 1012 -15.43 -36.80 0.50
N GLN A 1013 -14.92 -35.96 -0.40
CA GLN A 1013 -14.69 -36.33 -1.79
C GLN A 1013 -13.56 -37.34 -1.97
N ILE A 1014 -12.49 -37.27 -1.16
CA ILE A 1014 -11.44 -38.31 -1.14
C ILE A 1014 -12.06 -39.67 -0.82
N ILE A 1015 -12.86 -39.76 0.24
CA ILE A 1015 -13.46 -41.03 0.69
C ILE A 1015 -14.40 -41.60 -0.39
N ILE A 1016 -15.22 -40.74 -1.01
CA ILE A 1016 -16.13 -41.16 -2.09
C ILE A 1016 -15.34 -41.71 -3.29
N SER A 1017 -14.35 -40.95 -3.78
CA SER A 1017 -13.57 -41.35 -4.96
C SER A 1017 -12.78 -42.64 -4.70
N VAL A 1018 -12.08 -42.73 -3.56
CA VAL A 1018 -11.34 -43.93 -3.14
C VAL A 1018 -12.28 -45.14 -3.00
N GLY A 1019 -13.47 -44.94 -2.44
CA GLY A 1019 -14.47 -46.01 -2.26
C GLY A 1019 -14.97 -46.58 -3.58
N PHE A 1020 -15.40 -45.74 -4.52
CA PHE A 1020 -15.87 -46.20 -5.84
C PHE A 1020 -14.75 -46.80 -6.70
N GLN A 1021 -13.52 -46.29 -6.55
CA GLN A 1021 -12.37 -46.82 -7.26
C GLN A 1021 -11.97 -48.21 -6.74
N SER A 1022 -11.97 -48.40 -5.41
CA SER A 1022 -11.77 -49.72 -4.79
C SER A 1022 -12.87 -50.70 -5.20
N LEU A 1023 -14.12 -50.25 -5.23
CA LEU A 1023 -15.26 -51.06 -5.65
C LEU A 1023 -15.08 -51.59 -7.09
N GLY A 1024 -14.70 -50.72 -8.02
CA GLY A 1024 -14.41 -51.12 -9.40
C GLY A 1024 -13.26 -52.13 -9.49
N PHE A 1025 -12.16 -51.88 -8.78
CA PHE A 1025 -10.99 -52.75 -8.76
C PHE A 1025 -11.30 -54.16 -8.21
N PHE A 1026 -11.96 -54.26 -7.05
CA PHE A 1026 -12.32 -55.55 -6.47
C PHE A 1026 -13.40 -56.28 -7.27
N TRP A 1027 -14.33 -55.54 -7.88
CA TRP A 1027 -15.36 -56.14 -8.73
C TRP A 1027 -14.76 -56.86 -9.94
N VAL A 1028 -13.78 -56.26 -10.63
CA VAL A 1028 -13.09 -56.90 -11.75
C VAL A 1028 -12.28 -58.11 -11.29
N LYS A 1029 -11.63 -58.03 -10.12
CA LYS A 1029 -10.91 -59.16 -9.54
C LYS A 1029 -11.83 -60.36 -9.27
N GLN A 1030 -13.06 -60.11 -8.80
CA GLN A 1030 -14.06 -61.16 -8.58
C GLN A 1030 -14.64 -61.68 -9.91
N TYR A 1031 -14.91 -60.81 -10.87
CA TYR A 1031 -15.39 -61.19 -12.20
C TYR A 1031 -14.43 -62.16 -12.90
N LYS A 1032 -13.13 -61.89 -12.84
CA LYS A 1032 -12.05 -62.75 -13.37
C LYS A 1032 -12.03 -64.15 -12.75
N VAL A 1033 -12.45 -64.30 -11.49
CA VAL A 1033 -12.51 -65.58 -10.79
C VAL A 1033 -13.76 -66.39 -11.18
N CYS A 1034 -14.83 -65.74 -11.63
CA CYS A 1034 -16.12 -66.39 -11.91
C CYS A 1034 -16.33 -66.85 -13.37
N ASP A 1035 -15.48 -66.44 -14.32
CA ASP A 1035 -15.65 -66.76 -15.75
C ASP A 1035 -14.38 -67.44 -16.33
N PRO A 1036 -14.24 -68.78 -16.21
CA PRO A 1036 -13.03 -69.50 -16.65
C PRO A 1036 -12.87 -69.63 -18.18
N TYR A 1037 -13.90 -69.27 -18.96
CA TYR A 1037 -13.95 -69.48 -20.42
C TYR A 1037 -13.51 -68.28 -21.26
N SER A 1038 -13.27 -67.11 -20.66
CA SER A 1038 -12.77 -65.90 -21.36
C SER A 1038 -11.26 -65.72 -21.26
N ASP A 1039 -10.53 -66.79 -21.01
CA ASP A 1039 -9.08 -66.81 -20.78
C ASP A 1039 -8.30 -66.67 -22.10
N VAL A 1040 -8.50 -65.55 -22.81
CA VAL A 1040 -7.74 -65.20 -24.03
C VAL A 1040 -6.24 -65.00 -23.72
N CYS A 1041 -5.89 -64.80 -22.45
CA CYS A 1041 -4.50 -64.77 -21.97
C CYS A 1041 -3.88 -66.16 -21.73
N ASN A 1042 -4.66 -67.25 -21.68
CA ASN A 1042 -4.09 -68.60 -21.52
C ASN A 1042 -3.72 -69.25 -22.87
N THR A 1043 -4.28 -68.79 -23.99
CA THR A 1043 -3.85 -69.22 -25.33
C THR A 1043 -2.44 -68.73 -25.68
N THR A 1044 -2.03 -67.57 -25.16
CA THR A 1044 -0.66 -67.05 -25.29
C THR A 1044 0.28 -67.61 -24.22
N ARG A 1045 -0.20 -67.93 -23.01
CA ARG A 1045 0.63 -68.59 -21.97
C ARG A 1045 1.06 -70.00 -22.36
N SER A 1046 0.21 -70.75 -23.10
CA SER A 1046 0.57 -72.04 -23.68
C SER A 1046 1.50 -71.95 -24.89
N ALA A 1047 1.57 -70.80 -25.58
CA ALA A 1047 2.53 -70.58 -26.66
C ALA A 1047 3.92 -70.15 -26.15
N CYS A 1048 3.97 -69.50 -24.98
CA CYS A 1048 5.21 -68.99 -24.39
C CYS A 1048 6.12 -70.07 -23.78
N TRP A 1049 5.59 -71.24 -23.42
CA TRP A 1049 6.40 -72.36 -22.93
C TRP A 1049 7.07 -73.22 -24.02
N ASN A 1050 6.68 -73.05 -25.29
CA ASN A 1050 7.26 -73.83 -26.40
C ASN A 1050 8.34 -73.08 -27.20
N SER A 1051 8.69 -71.84 -26.84
CA SER A 1051 9.76 -71.09 -27.48
C SER A 1051 10.87 -70.75 -26.48
N SER A 1052 11.47 -71.79 -25.89
CA SER A 1052 12.81 -71.66 -25.32
C SER A 1052 13.78 -71.35 -26.46
N HIS A 1053 14.42 -70.18 -26.35
CA HIS A 1053 15.54 -69.63 -27.14
C HIS A 1053 15.18 -68.50 -28.11
N LEU A 1054 15.74 -67.32 -27.78
CA LEU A 1054 15.83 -66.07 -28.54
C LEU A 1054 14.53 -65.27 -28.72
N TYR A 1055 14.32 -64.22 -27.89
CA TYR A 1055 14.35 -62.80 -28.29
C TYR A 1055 13.86 -61.89 -27.13
N ASN A 1056 14.57 -60.77 -26.96
CA ASN A 1056 14.31 -59.49 -26.26
C ASN A 1056 13.31 -59.38 -25.09
N GLY A 1057 13.80 -58.86 -23.95
CA GLY A 1057 13.06 -58.59 -22.70
C GLY A 1057 11.92 -57.57 -22.77
N THR A 1058 11.58 -57.03 -23.94
CA THR A 1058 10.48 -56.07 -24.12
C THR A 1058 9.08 -56.70 -24.11
N GLU A 1059 8.92 -58.02 -24.31
CA GLU A 1059 7.58 -58.66 -24.34
C GLU A 1059 7.03 -58.97 -22.94
N LEU A 1060 7.86 -59.04 -21.90
CA LEU A 1060 7.40 -59.35 -20.54
C LEU A 1060 6.68 -58.14 -19.90
N ASP A 1061 7.15 -56.92 -20.14
CA ASP A 1061 6.61 -55.69 -19.55
C ASP A 1061 5.24 -55.30 -20.14
N THR A 1062 5.00 -55.62 -21.42
CA THR A 1062 3.71 -55.30 -22.10
C THR A 1062 2.51 -56.02 -21.47
N CYS A 1063 2.73 -57.20 -20.87
CA CYS A 1063 1.69 -57.93 -20.13
C CYS A 1063 1.43 -57.38 -18.71
N GLU A 1064 2.35 -56.60 -18.13
CA GLU A 1064 2.14 -55.99 -16.81
C GLU A 1064 1.23 -54.74 -16.89
N ILE A 1065 1.18 -54.06 -18.04
CA ILE A 1065 0.41 -52.82 -18.23
C ILE A 1065 -1.00 -53.09 -18.81
N GLN A 1066 -1.11 -54.00 -19.79
CA GLN A 1066 -2.38 -54.32 -20.46
C GLN A 1066 -3.24 -55.29 -19.65
N ASN A 1067 -3.92 -54.77 -18.63
CA ASN A 1067 -4.79 -55.56 -17.74
C ASN A 1067 -6.22 -55.01 -17.67
N TYR A 1068 -7.18 -55.90 -17.38
CA TYR A 1068 -8.58 -55.51 -17.17
C TYR A 1068 -8.70 -54.55 -15.98
N GLU A 1069 -7.94 -54.80 -14.92
CA GLU A 1069 -7.86 -53.98 -13.72
C GLU A 1069 -7.36 -52.56 -14.03
N ASN A 1070 -6.31 -52.43 -14.86
CA ASN A 1070 -5.81 -51.13 -15.33
C ASN A 1070 -6.88 -50.37 -16.12
N THR A 1071 -7.48 -51.04 -17.10
CA THR A 1071 -8.57 -50.46 -17.93
C THR A 1071 -9.74 -49.97 -17.07
N THR A 1072 -10.10 -50.73 -16.02
CA THR A 1072 -11.14 -50.36 -15.05
C THR A 1072 -10.81 -49.06 -14.33
N VAL A 1073 -9.62 -49.03 -13.72
CA VAL A 1073 -9.17 -47.93 -12.87
C VAL A 1073 -8.99 -46.66 -13.70
N PHE A 1074 -8.47 -46.78 -14.92
CA PHE A 1074 -8.33 -45.67 -15.86
C PHE A 1074 -9.67 -45.01 -16.20
N PHE A 1075 -10.70 -45.77 -16.57
CA PHE A 1075 -12.01 -45.19 -16.89
C PHE A 1075 -12.68 -44.57 -15.65
N ILE A 1076 -12.70 -45.26 -14.50
CA ILE A 1076 -13.34 -44.73 -13.28
C ILE A 1076 -12.65 -43.43 -12.85
N SER A 1077 -11.32 -43.41 -12.79
CA SER A 1077 -10.56 -42.21 -12.40
C SER A 1077 -10.74 -41.06 -13.40
N SER A 1078 -10.75 -41.33 -14.70
CA SER A 1078 -10.98 -40.32 -15.75
C SER A 1078 -12.32 -39.59 -15.58
N PHE A 1079 -13.40 -40.32 -15.29
CA PHE A 1079 -14.70 -39.72 -14.97
C PHE A 1079 -14.75 -39.05 -13.60
N GLN A 1080 -14.00 -39.57 -12.60
CA GLN A 1080 -13.87 -38.93 -11.29
C GLN A 1080 -13.25 -37.55 -11.40
N TYR A 1081 -12.19 -37.36 -12.20
CA TYR A 1081 -11.57 -36.05 -12.40
C TYR A 1081 -12.58 -35.03 -12.94
N LEU A 1082 -13.36 -35.40 -13.97
CA LEU A 1082 -14.40 -34.51 -14.53
C LEU A 1082 -15.53 -34.23 -13.54
N THR A 1083 -15.98 -35.24 -12.80
CA THR A 1083 -17.03 -35.10 -11.78
C THR A 1083 -16.60 -34.13 -10.68
N VAL A 1084 -15.39 -34.31 -10.15
CA VAL A 1084 -14.81 -33.47 -9.11
C VAL A 1084 -14.63 -32.03 -9.60
N ALA A 1085 -14.21 -31.83 -10.85
CA ALA A 1085 -14.10 -30.50 -11.44
C ALA A 1085 -15.44 -29.77 -11.44
N VAL A 1086 -16.54 -30.47 -11.79
CA VAL A 1086 -17.89 -29.91 -11.77
C VAL A 1086 -18.34 -29.65 -10.32
N ALA A 1087 -18.10 -30.59 -9.40
CA ALA A 1087 -18.47 -30.47 -7.99
C ALA A 1087 -17.82 -29.24 -7.31
N PHE A 1088 -16.54 -28.96 -7.58
CA PHE A 1088 -15.82 -27.81 -7.02
C PHE A 1088 -16.03 -26.49 -7.79
N SER A 1089 -16.62 -26.52 -8.98
CA SER A 1089 -16.89 -25.33 -9.80
C SER A 1089 -18.13 -24.55 -9.38
N LYS A 1090 -18.41 -24.50 -8.06
CA LYS A 1090 -19.53 -23.74 -7.50
C LYS A 1090 -19.43 -22.24 -7.81
N GLY A 1091 -20.56 -21.65 -8.20
CA GLY A 1091 -20.66 -20.24 -8.58
C GLY A 1091 -21.01 -19.31 -7.41
N LYS A 1092 -22.31 -19.19 -7.15
CA LYS A 1092 -22.86 -18.30 -6.11
C LYS A 1092 -22.29 -18.68 -4.73
N PRO A 1093 -22.02 -17.72 -3.82
CA PRO A 1093 -22.33 -16.29 -3.91
C PRO A 1093 -21.23 -15.38 -4.51
N PHE A 1094 -20.02 -15.90 -4.77
CA PHE A 1094 -18.86 -15.06 -5.14
C PHE A 1094 -18.55 -15.02 -6.64
N ARG A 1095 -18.87 -16.10 -7.35
CA ARG A 1095 -18.62 -16.27 -8.77
C ARG A 1095 -19.93 -16.45 -9.52
N GLN A 1096 -19.90 -16.25 -10.82
CA GLN A 1096 -21.02 -16.66 -11.65
C GLN A 1096 -21.12 -18.20 -11.70
N PRO A 1097 -22.33 -18.75 -11.88
CA PRO A 1097 -22.52 -20.18 -12.07
C PRO A 1097 -21.64 -20.75 -13.20
N CYS A 1098 -21.17 -21.98 -13.02
CA CYS A 1098 -20.27 -22.65 -13.97
C CYS A 1098 -20.83 -22.68 -15.41
N TYR A 1099 -22.14 -22.78 -15.58
CA TYR A 1099 -22.78 -22.81 -16.90
C TYR A 1099 -22.62 -21.49 -17.71
N LYS A 1100 -22.30 -20.37 -17.07
CA LYS A 1100 -22.00 -19.11 -17.77
C LYS A 1100 -20.58 -19.06 -18.32
N ASN A 1101 -19.70 -19.92 -17.84
CA ASN A 1101 -18.36 -20.06 -18.40
C ASN A 1101 -18.41 -21.06 -19.55
N TYR A 1102 -18.72 -20.55 -20.74
CA TYR A 1102 -18.86 -21.36 -21.95
C TYR A 1102 -17.62 -22.19 -22.24
N PHE A 1103 -16.42 -21.65 -22.02
CA PHE A 1103 -15.17 -22.40 -22.24
C PHE A 1103 -15.07 -23.62 -21.33
N PHE A 1104 -15.34 -23.47 -20.04
CA PHE A 1104 -15.32 -24.60 -19.10
C PHE A 1104 -16.37 -25.66 -19.45
N VAL A 1105 -17.60 -25.24 -19.73
CA VAL A 1105 -18.70 -26.17 -20.06
C VAL A 1105 -18.42 -26.93 -21.34
N ILE A 1106 -17.99 -26.24 -22.41
CA ILE A 1106 -17.67 -26.87 -23.69
C ILE A 1106 -16.53 -27.87 -23.51
N SER A 1107 -15.46 -27.50 -22.79
CA SER A 1107 -14.34 -28.40 -22.53
C SER A 1107 -14.76 -29.64 -21.75
N VAL A 1108 -15.54 -29.50 -20.67
CA VAL A 1108 -16.02 -30.65 -19.88
C VAL A 1108 -16.96 -31.54 -20.69
N ILE A 1109 -17.87 -30.98 -21.48
CA ILE A 1109 -18.78 -31.76 -22.34
C ILE A 1109 -17.98 -32.54 -23.38
N ILE A 1110 -17.04 -31.89 -24.08
CA ILE A 1110 -16.20 -32.55 -25.09
C ILE A 1110 -15.43 -33.71 -24.46
N LEU A 1111 -14.79 -33.49 -23.31
CA LEU A 1111 -14.03 -34.54 -22.60
C LEU A 1111 -14.94 -35.68 -22.13
N TYR A 1112 -16.10 -35.36 -21.57
CA TYR A 1112 -17.05 -36.37 -21.09
C TYR A 1112 -17.59 -37.23 -22.25
N VAL A 1113 -17.98 -36.59 -23.36
CA VAL A 1113 -18.44 -37.28 -24.57
C VAL A 1113 -17.33 -38.13 -25.17
N PHE A 1114 -16.10 -37.62 -25.21
CA PHE A 1114 -14.95 -38.35 -25.75
C PHE A 1114 -14.62 -39.61 -24.92
N ILE A 1115 -14.55 -39.50 -23.59
CA ILE A 1115 -14.29 -40.65 -22.71
C ILE A 1115 -15.44 -41.65 -22.76
N LEU A 1116 -16.71 -41.17 -22.78
CA LEU A 1116 -17.88 -42.02 -22.93
C LEU A 1116 -17.88 -42.76 -24.28
N PHE A 1117 -17.47 -42.07 -25.35
CA PHE A 1117 -17.36 -42.66 -26.68
C PHE A 1117 -16.32 -43.79 -26.71
N ILE A 1118 -15.11 -43.56 -26.19
CA ILE A 1118 -14.06 -44.60 -26.11
C ILE A 1118 -14.52 -45.78 -25.25
N MET A 1119 -15.21 -45.50 -24.13
CA MET A 1119 -15.69 -46.55 -23.23
C MET A 1119 -16.78 -47.43 -23.87
N LEU A 1120 -17.72 -46.86 -24.63
CA LEU A 1120 -18.83 -47.60 -25.24
C LEU A 1120 -18.48 -48.20 -26.60
N HIS A 1121 -17.70 -47.49 -27.42
CA HIS A 1121 -17.28 -47.89 -28.75
C HIS A 1121 -15.75 -47.98 -28.82
N PRO A 1122 -15.18 -49.20 -28.67
CA PRO A 1122 -13.75 -49.41 -28.74
C PRO A 1122 -13.26 -49.13 -30.16
N VAL A 1123 -12.30 -48.22 -30.31
CA VAL A 1123 -11.66 -47.92 -31.58
C VAL A 1123 -10.25 -48.49 -31.51
N ALA A 1124 -9.93 -49.47 -32.35
CA ALA A 1124 -8.67 -50.22 -32.27
C ALA A 1124 -7.42 -49.32 -32.22
N SER A 1125 -7.39 -48.22 -32.99
CA SER A 1125 -6.27 -47.27 -32.98
C SER A 1125 -6.14 -46.51 -31.66
N VAL A 1126 -7.26 -46.18 -30.99
CA VAL A 1126 -7.26 -45.46 -29.72
C VAL A 1126 -6.91 -46.42 -28.58
N ASP A 1127 -7.47 -47.62 -28.60
CA ASP A 1127 -7.19 -48.65 -27.60
C ASP A 1127 -5.71 -49.07 -27.63
N GLN A 1128 -5.10 -49.15 -28.82
CA GLN A 1128 -3.67 -49.42 -28.97
C GLN A 1128 -2.80 -48.27 -28.42
N VAL A 1129 -3.19 -47.01 -28.63
CA VAL A 1129 -2.44 -45.84 -28.13
C VAL A 1129 -2.58 -45.69 -26.61
N LEU A 1130 -3.78 -45.91 -26.06
CA LEU A 1130 -4.04 -45.82 -24.62
C LEU A 1130 -3.77 -47.13 -23.87
N GLU A 1131 -3.28 -48.17 -24.56
CA GLU A 1131 -2.98 -49.50 -24.01
C GLU A 1131 -4.17 -50.12 -23.25
N ILE A 1132 -5.38 -49.91 -23.78
CA ILE A 1132 -6.65 -50.36 -23.22
C ILE A 1132 -6.96 -51.78 -23.72
N VAL A 1133 -7.39 -52.66 -22.81
CA VAL A 1133 -7.80 -54.03 -23.15
C VAL A 1133 -9.23 -54.03 -23.69
N TYR A 1134 -9.51 -54.88 -24.69
CA TYR A 1134 -10.87 -55.06 -25.18
C TYR A 1134 -11.76 -55.72 -24.12
N VAL A 1135 -12.77 -54.98 -23.63
CA VAL A 1135 -13.66 -55.45 -22.55
C VAL A 1135 -15.08 -55.75 -23.06
N PRO A 1136 -15.77 -56.80 -22.55
CA PRO A 1136 -17.13 -57.16 -22.97
C PRO A 1136 -18.17 -56.05 -22.79
N TYR A 1137 -19.22 -56.07 -23.61
CA TYR A 1137 -20.29 -55.06 -23.57
C TYR A 1137 -20.99 -54.99 -22.20
N GLN A 1138 -21.30 -56.14 -21.59
CA GLN A 1138 -21.92 -56.19 -20.26
C GLN A 1138 -21.07 -55.48 -19.21
N TRP A 1139 -19.75 -55.67 -19.26
CA TRP A 1139 -18.82 -55.03 -18.33
C TRP A 1139 -18.81 -53.51 -18.47
N ARG A 1140 -18.86 -52.99 -19.70
CA ARG A 1140 -18.92 -51.54 -19.98
C ARG A 1140 -20.17 -50.89 -19.41
N ILE A 1141 -21.31 -51.57 -19.45
CA ILE A 1141 -22.56 -51.08 -18.87
C ILE A 1141 -22.47 -51.02 -17.33
N HIS A 1142 -21.88 -52.03 -16.69
CA HIS A 1142 -21.66 -52.00 -15.24
C HIS A 1142 -20.72 -50.86 -14.83
N MET A 1143 -19.64 -50.64 -15.59
CA MET A 1143 -18.74 -49.51 -15.39
C MET A 1143 -19.44 -48.15 -15.53
N LEU A 1144 -20.30 -48.00 -16.54
CA LEU A 1144 -21.11 -46.80 -16.72
C LEU A 1144 -22.03 -46.57 -15.51
N ILE A 1145 -22.66 -47.62 -14.97
CA ILE A 1145 -23.51 -47.52 -13.78
C ILE A 1145 -22.70 -47.05 -12.57
N ILE A 1146 -21.52 -47.63 -12.32
CA ILE A 1146 -20.62 -47.22 -11.23
C ILE A 1146 -20.25 -45.74 -11.37
N VAL A 1147 -19.88 -45.31 -12.58
CA VAL A 1147 -19.52 -43.92 -12.87
C VAL A 1147 -20.70 -42.96 -12.64
N LEU A 1148 -21.90 -43.29 -13.11
CA LEU A 1148 -23.09 -42.46 -12.94
C LEU A 1148 -23.50 -42.33 -11.47
N ILE A 1149 -23.45 -43.44 -10.71
CA ILE A 1149 -23.73 -43.42 -9.28
C ILE A 1149 -22.67 -42.58 -8.55
N ASN A 1150 -21.39 -42.75 -8.88
CA ASN A 1150 -20.32 -41.94 -8.29
C ASN A 1150 -20.53 -40.44 -8.58
N ALA A 1151 -20.85 -40.08 -9.83
CA ALA A 1151 -21.14 -38.70 -10.20
C ALA A 1151 -22.32 -38.12 -9.43
N PHE A 1152 -23.39 -38.88 -9.30
CA PHE A 1152 -24.57 -38.48 -8.51
C PHE A 1152 -24.24 -38.29 -7.03
N VAL A 1153 -23.55 -39.24 -6.41
CA VAL A 1153 -23.15 -39.18 -4.98
C VAL A 1153 -22.18 -38.03 -4.73
N SER A 1154 -21.16 -37.86 -5.56
CA SER A 1154 -20.18 -36.78 -5.43
C SER A 1154 -20.84 -35.39 -5.52
N ILE A 1155 -21.69 -35.16 -6.52
CA ILE A 1155 -22.37 -33.88 -6.72
C ILE A 1155 -23.39 -33.62 -5.62
N THR A 1156 -24.15 -34.63 -5.18
CA THR A 1156 -25.14 -34.48 -4.10
C THR A 1156 -24.49 -34.24 -2.75
N VAL A 1157 -23.38 -34.92 -2.41
CA VAL A 1157 -22.67 -34.65 -1.15
C VAL A 1157 -22.11 -33.23 -1.13
N GLU A 1158 -21.49 -32.78 -2.22
CA GLU A 1158 -20.95 -31.42 -2.31
C GLU A 1158 -22.07 -30.37 -2.34
N SER A 1159 -23.12 -30.54 -3.15
CA SER A 1159 -24.14 -29.51 -3.36
C SER A 1159 -25.27 -29.53 -2.32
N PHE A 1160 -25.60 -30.68 -1.75
CA PHE A 1160 -26.71 -30.82 -0.80
C PHE A 1160 -26.21 -30.99 0.63
N PHE A 1161 -25.30 -31.91 0.93
CA PHE A 1161 -24.86 -32.13 2.31
C PHE A 1161 -23.97 -31.00 2.83
N LEU A 1162 -23.03 -30.52 2.04
CA LEU A 1162 -22.20 -29.39 2.45
C LEU A 1162 -22.98 -28.08 2.47
N ASP A 1163 -23.77 -27.76 1.45
CA ASP A 1163 -24.51 -26.49 1.44
C ASP A 1163 -25.79 -26.51 2.28
N THR A 1164 -26.36 -27.68 2.63
CA THR A 1164 -27.55 -27.77 3.49
C THR A 1164 -27.17 -28.21 4.89
N VAL A 1165 -26.35 -29.23 5.12
CA VAL A 1165 -26.02 -29.66 6.49
C VAL A 1165 -24.94 -28.78 7.07
N LEU A 1166 -23.86 -28.45 6.33
CA LEU A 1166 -22.88 -27.49 6.85
C LEU A 1166 -23.56 -26.12 7.01
N TRP A 1167 -24.24 -25.59 6.00
CA TRP A 1167 -24.93 -24.30 6.17
C TRP A 1167 -26.00 -24.33 7.27
N LYS A 1168 -26.80 -25.38 7.38
CA LYS A 1168 -27.93 -25.41 8.33
C LYS A 1168 -27.52 -25.75 9.76
N VAL A 1169 -26.47 -26.56 9.96
CA VAL A 1169 -25.94 -26.95 11.28
C VAL A 1169 -24.83 -26.02 11.77
N VAL A 1170 -24.01 -25.49 10.86
CA VAL A 1170 -22.87 -24.59 11.16
C VAL A 1170 -23.26 -23.12 11.10
N PHE A 1171 -24.13 -22.73 10.16
CA PHE A 1171 -24.46 -21.32 9.90
C PHE A 1171 -25.94 -20.96 10.19
N ASN A 1172 -26.85 -21.93 10.34
CA ASN A 1172 -28.29 -21.67 10.46
C ASN A 1172 -28.88 -22.09 11.82
N ARG A 1173 -28.04 -22.50 12.78
CA ARG A 1173 -28.47 -22.62 14.18
C ARG A 1173 -28.78 -21.26 14.82
N ASP A 1174 -28.58 -20.17 14.07
CA ASP A 1174 -28.87 -18.78 14.45
C ASP A 1174 -30.10 -18.17 13.74
N LYS A 1175 -30.91 -18.95 13.01
CA LYS A 1175 -32.08 -18.41 12.26
C LYS A 1175 -33.47 -18.89 12.73
N GLN A 1176 -33.59 -19.47 13.92
CA GLN A 1176 -34.90 -19.75 14.54
C GLN A 1176 -35.27 -18.78 15.69
N GLY A 1177 -34.79 -17.53 15.60
CA GLY A 1177 -35.36 -16.39 16.35
C GLY A 1177 -35.88 -15.35 15.36
N GLU A 1178 -37.18 -15.34 15.13
CA GLU A 1178 -37.86 -14.36 14.26
C GLU A 1178 -37.84 -12.94 14.84
N TYR A 1179 -37.54 -11.97 13.95
CA TYR A 1179 -37.97 -10.57 13.92
C TYR A 1179 -37.90 -9.71 15.20
N ARG A 1180 -36.83 -8.91 15.32
CA ARG A 1180 -36.87 -7.44 15.53
C ARG A 1180 -35.45 -6.87 15.49
N PHE A 1181 -35.30 -5.71 14.84
CA PHE A 1181 -34.05 -4.97 14.70
C PHE A 1181 -33.31 -4.80 16.05
N THR A 1182 -32.10 -5.36 16.17
CA THR A 1182 -31.00 -4.86 17.02
C THR A 1182 -29.70 -5.56 16.61
N THR A 1183 -28.65 -4.76 16.46
CA THR A 1183 -27.29 -5.13 16.08
C THR A 1183 -26.64 -6.08 17.10
N THR A 1184 -26.63 -7.39 16.85
CA THR A 1184 -25.78 -8.34 17.60
C THR A 1184 -25.29 -9.53 16.76
N GLN A 1185 -23.95 -9.70 16.78
CA GLN A 1185 -23.12 -10.90 16.52
C GLN A 1185 -23.28 -11.69 15.19
N PRO A 1186 -22.19 -11.96 14.46
CA PRO A 1186 -22.06 -13.15 13.62
C PRO A 1186 -21.47 -14.33 14.44
N PRO A 1187 -22.18 -15.43 14.69
CA PRO A 1187 -21.64 -16.55 15.47
C PRO A 1187 -20.92 -17.55 14.55
N GLN A 1188 -19.59 -17.46 14.51
CA GLN A 1188 -18.72 -18.44 13.82
C GLN A 1188 -18.12 -19.47 14.81
N GLU A 1189 -18.86 -19.80 15.88
CA GLU A 1189 -18.28 -20.43 17.08
C GLU A 1189 -18.62 -21.89 17.39
N SER A 1190 -19.35 -22.64 16.55
CA SER A 1190 -19.69 -24.04 16.90
C SER A 1190 -18.93 -25.13 16.14
N VAL A 1191 -18.07 -24.80 15.17
CA VAL A 1191 -17.55 -25.80 14.20
C VAL A 1191 -16.05 -26.01 14.20
N ASP A 1192 -15.32 -25.12 14.84
CA ASP A 1192 -13.90 -25.32 15.10
C ASP A 1192 -13.63 -26.39 16.19
N ARG A 1193 -14.67 -26.90 16.87
CA ARG A 1193 -14.53 -27.97 17.88
C ARG A 1193 -14.34 -29.36 17.28
N TRP A 1194 -14.97 -29.67 16.14
CA TRP A 1194 -14.91 -31.02 15.55
C TRP A 1194 -13.73 -31.21 14.59
N GLY A 1195 -13.37 -30.20 13.80
CA GLY A 1195 -12.16 -30.26 12.95
C GLY A 1195 -10.86 -30.33 13.74
N LYS A 1196 -10.80 -29.65 14.89
CA LYS A 1196 -9.62 -29.69 15.78
C LYS A 1196 -9.51 -30.99 16.58
N CYS A 1197 -10.59 -31.70 16.90
CA CYS A 1197 -10.49 -32.96 17.64
C CYS A 1197 -9.84 -34.09 16.81
N CYS A 1198 -10.15 -34.20 15.52
CA CYS A 1198 -9.52 -35.23 14.67
C CYS A 1198 -8.02 -34.97 14.42
N LEU A 1199 -7.62 -33.70 14.28
CA LEU A 1199 -6.21 -33.32 14.08
C LEU A 1199 -5.41 -33.17 15.38
N SER A 1200 -6.04 -32.79 16.50
CA SER A 1200 -5.38 -32.70 17.82
C SER A 1200 -5.12 -34.06 18.45
N TRP A 1201 -5.78 -35.12 17.97
CA TRP A 1201 -5.45 -36.48 18.38
C TRP A 1201 -4.14 -36.98 17.73
N ALA A 1202 -3.78 -36.45 16.55
CA ALA A 1202 -2.58 -36.85 15.80
C ALA A 1202 -1.37 -35.91 15.98
N LEU A 1203 -1.59 -34.61 16.25
CA LEU A 1203 -0.52 -33.61 16.35
C LEU A 1203 -0.66 -32.80 17.65
N SER A 1204 0.18 -33.13 18.64
CA SER A 1204 0.33 -32.37 19.89
C SER A 1204 0.84 -30.95 19.61
N CYS A 1205 -0.06 -30.03 19.27
CA CYS A 1205 0.22 -28.60 19.19
C CYS A 1205 -0.98 -27.82 19.74
N ARG A 1206 -0.86 -27.42 21.02
CA ARG A 1206 -1.70 -26.34 21.58
C ARG A 1206 -1.32 -25.04 20.90
N LYS A 1207 -2.25 -24.44 20.16
CA LYS A 1207 -2.46 -22.99 20.08
C LYS A 1207 -3.87 -22.74 19.54
N LYS A 1208 -4.70 -22.07 20.35
CA LYS A 1208 -5.99 -21.50 19.89
C LYS A 1208 -5.66 -20.66 18.66
N THR A 1209 -6.39 -20.82 17.55
CA THR A 1209 -6.42 -19.76 16.53
C THR A 1209 -6.96 -18.52 17.23
N PRO A 1210 -6.22 -17.39 17.26
CA PRO A 1210 -6.73 -16.19 17.90
C PRO A 1210 -8.02 -15.78 17.18
N LYS A 1211 -9.10 -15.51 17.95
CA LYS A 1211 -10.22 -14.72 17.44
C LYS A 1211 -9.61 -13.43 16.89
N ALA A 1212 -10.12 -12.92 15.77
CA ALA A 1212 -9.68 -11.60 15.32
C ALA A 1212 -9.94 -10.61 16.46
N LYS A 1213 -8.92 -9.86 16.86
CA LYS A 1213 -8.91 -9.04 18.07
C LYS A 1213 -10.11 -8.10 18.15
N TYR A 1214 -10.54 -7.54 17.02
CA TYR A 1214 -11.75 -6.69 16.93
C TYR A 1214 -13.04 -7.39 17.37
N MET A 1215 -13.22 -8.69 17.11
CA MET A 1215 -14.43 -9.42 17.49
C MET A 1215 -14.51 -9.62 19.01
N TYR A 1216 -13.37 -9.91 19.64
CA TYR A 1216 -13.29 -10.02 21.10
C TYR A 1216 -13.53 -8.66 21.76
N LEU A 1217 -12.90 -7.61 21.24
CA LEU A 1217 -13.10 -6.24 21.70
C LEU A 1217 -14.54 -5.77 21.56
N ALA A 1218 -15.22 -6.12 20.46
CA ALA A 1218 -16.64 -5.79 20.26
C ALA A 1218 -17.55 -6.47 21.28
N GLN A 1219 -17.23 -7.70 21.67
CA GLN A 1219 -17.97 -8.41 22.71
C GLN A 1219 -17.70 -7.81 24.09
N GLU A 1220 -16.44 -7.54 24.41
CA GLU A 1220 -16.02 -6.89 25.65
C GLU A 1220 -16.68 -5.51 25.82
N LEU A 1221 -16.74 -4.70 24.76
CA LEU A 1221 -17.39 -3.39 24.77
C LEU A 1221 -18.90 -3.46 24.94
N LYS A 1222 -19.55 -4.53 24.48
CA LYS A 1222 -21.00 -4.71 24.64
C LYS A 1222 -21.36 -5.05 26.08
N ASP A 1223 -20.46 -5.76 26.77
CA ASP A 1223 -20.64 -6.18 28.15
C ASP A 1223 -20.09 -5.13 29.15
N ASP A 1224 -19.46 -4.04 28.66
CA ASP A 1224 -18.86 -2.96 29.45
C ASP A 1224 -19.92 -1.89 29.81
N PRO A 1225 -20.35 -1.78 31.08
CA PRO A 1225 -21.39 -0.84 31.48
C PRO A 1225 -20.95 0.63 31.45
N GLU A 1226 -19.65 0.89 31.28
CA GLU A 1226 -19.10 2.24 31.15
C GLU A 1226 -19.07 2.74 29.69
N TRP A 1227 -19.49 1.90 28.73
CA TRP A 1227 -19.49 2.19 27.30
C TRP A 1227 -20.90 2.08 26.66
N PRO A 1228 -21.32 3.03 25.80
CA PRO A 1228 -20.65 4.26 25.41
C PRO A 1228 -20.55 5.28 26.57
N PRO A 1229 -19.50 6.13 26.58
CA PRO A 1229 -19.30 7.12 27.63
C PRO A 1229 -20.47 8.11 27.71
N LYS A 1230 -20.85 8.48 28.93
CA LYS A 1230 -21.94 9.44 29.17
C LYS A 1230 -21.61 10.82 28.57
N PRO A 1231 -22.61 11.60 28.12
CA PRO A 1231 -22.38 12.94 27.59
C PRO A 1231 -21.65 13.82 28.62
N GLN A 1232 -20.65 14.58 28.16
CA GLN A 1232 -19.82 15.47 28.98
C GLN A 1232 -19.01 14.77 30.09
N SER A 1233 -18.87 13.44 30.04
CA SER A 1233 -17.96 12.73 30.95
C SER A 1233 -16.50 12.99 30.58
N THR A 1234 -15.60 12.84 31.56
CA THR A 1234 -14.15 12.98 31.38
C THR A 1234 -13.46 11.69 31.80
N THR A 1235 -12.55 11.18 30.96
CA THR A 1235 -11.73 10.00 31.26
C THR A 1235 -10.27 10.42 31.45
N GLU A 1236 -9.68 10.10 32.60
CA GLU A 1236 -8.27 10.43 32.90
C GLU A 1236 -7.34 9.25 32.57
N ALA A 1237 -6.12 9.54 32.11
CA ALA A 1237 -5.13 8.50 31.85
C ALA A 1237 -4.68 7.86 33.17
N LYS A 1238 -4.43 6.54 33.15
CA LYS A 1238 -3.85 5.84 34.30
C LYS A 1238 -2.43 6.35 34.54
N THR A 1239 -2.12 6.76 35.77
CA THR A 1239 -0.76 7.17 36.14
C THR A 1239 0.19 5.98 36.00
N VAL A 1240 1.10 6.05 35.03
CA VAL A 1240 2.19 5.09 34.90
C VAL A 1240 3.12 5.29 36.09
N VAL A 1241 3.05 4.39 37.08
CA VAL A 1241 4.04 4.34 38.17
C VAL A 1241 5.39 3.99 37.51
N LYS A 1242 6.28 4.98 37.40
CA LYS A 1242 7.68 4.75 37.04
C LYS A 1242 8.35 3.99 38.18
N GLU A 1243 8.37 2.67 38.11
CA GLU A 1243 9.37 1.90 38.84
C GLU A 1243 10.74 2.16 38.21
N ASN A 1244 11.64 2.76 38.98
CA ASN A 1244 13.03 2.97 38.61
C ASN A 1244 13.72 1.61 38.43
N GLY A 1245 13.95 1.20 37.19
CA GLY A 1245 14.83 0.07 36.88
C GLY A 1245 14.51 -0.58 35.53
N SER A 1246 15.29 -0.22 34.50
CA SER A 1246 15.29 -0.83 33.16
C SER A 1246 13.95 -0.81 32.40
N CYS A 1247 13.75 0.25 31.59
CA CYS A 1247 12.75 0.24 30.52
C CYS A 1247 13.12 -0.82 29.47
N GLN A 1248 12.63 -2.05 29.67
CA GLN A 1248 12.18 -2.85 28.54
C GLN A 1248 10.88 -2.22 28.05
N ILE A 1249 10.95 -1.57 26.89
CA ILE A 1249 9.76 -1.32 26.08
C ILE A 1249 9.22 -2.71 25.75
N SER A 1250 8.12 -3.10 26.39
CA SER A 1250 7.37 -4.29 26.03
C SER A 1250 6.73 -4.05 24.67
N THR A 1251 7.52 -4.26 23.63
CA THR A 1251 7.05 -4.68 22.32
C THR A 1251 6.26 -5.97 22.53
N ILE A 1252 4.92 -5.87 22.47
CA ILE A 1252 4.05 -7.04 22.46
C ILE A 1252 4.19 -7.65 21.06
N ALA A 1253 4.85 -8.82 21.04
CA ALA A 1253 5.09 -9.70 19.91
C ALA A 1253 3.92 -10.65 19.63
#